data_AF-A0A226E1P3-F1
#
_entry.id   AF-A0A226E1P3-F1
#
_cell.length_a   1.000
_cell.length_b   1.000
_cell.length_c   1.000
_cell.angle_alpha   90.00
_cell.angle_beta   90.00
_cell.angle_gamma   90.00
#
_symmetry.space_group_name_H-M   'P 1'
#
loop_
_entity.id
_entity.type
_entity.pdbx_description
1 polymer ?
#
loop_
_entity_poly.entity_id
_entity_poly.type
_entity_poly.pdbx_seq_one_letter_code
_entity_poly.pdbx_strand_id
1 'polypeptide(L)'
;MSWIEDPGIADFRGFNISQLGLDQAWINVTSLVEGTALWVYELSSDCHKCPFEKKTALNFSEPYNFIVSTKFPMKYRFRTRGDGETYVKESGNDSYKFCDIDQNFGEFGVYNIHLGGSQRNPECRVETALDPVNIYYPLLLAFLFYLIFGLLFLLVSTGHTRLKLWFKSSSSGSSSKTSSSSVDNNPAGGGGAGGGENVIVTTTPHPSSSSQQQIYGITSASSSSNPNGVRRLSTASGSGVSVGTNPHYGNNGVYGYNPNYAPVGVAPEASYSPTATTEVSISTISSTPTSTTVTTYGKPHQQQGMSSSIEANPAVRMPINPTISNNSTSSSTNTGPINNNNNNNNHASQNQPQSQPSRQQKRLRSLDTFRGMCILVMIFVNDGGAGYYFFGHATWDGLYIADLVFPWFLWIMGVCIPVSIKSQVKRGNSRWTIFKRIFIRSCKLILIGILLGSLWGPVDINTMRIPGVLQRFGICYFVCCTLVLFCMTVNITKPEASKIRAVLQDVQIIWIAWILVLLLVLTHCMLTFFLEVPGCPTGYLGPGGLHDYFYEPYQTIGPHCIGGAAGYIDKEVIQKRHIYQWPTTIGTYKSEAYDPEGLLGMLTSIFQVWLGVQTGVTMLVYPRASSRLKRWGAWAVVTGALGTLLCGCKQTGGWIPLNKNLWSLSFVLVTNCFALLLLAFLYFVIDIKRWWSGSPFFEPGMNSILLYVGHSVANSMLPWHYVYGPMRTHFARLIESLWGTSLWVVVAIYLYQKKTFWTL
;
A
#
# COMPACT_ATOMS: atom_id res chain seq x y z
N MET A 1 -17.74 19.01 14.91
CA MET A 1 -16.27 18.89 14.93
C MET A 1 -15.88 17.73 15.85
N SER A 2 -14.64 17.24 15.79
CA SER A 2 -14.17 16.08 16.55
C SER A 2 -13.39 16.49 17.81
N TRP A 3 -14.08 16.54 18.94
CA TRP A 3 -13.59 16.92 20.28
C TRP A 3 -12.38 16.12 20.82
N ILE A 4 -11.91 15.09 20.11
CA ILE A 4 -10.82 14.20 20.51
C ILE A 4 -9.44 14.80 20.23
N GLU A 5 -9.37 15.71 19.25
CA GLU A 5 -8.12 16.24 18.67
C GLU A 5 -8.27 17.70 18.16
N ASP A 6 -9.50 18.23 18.20
CA ASP A 6 -9.77 19.65 18.04
C ASP A 6 -9.51 20.32 19.40
N PRO A 7 -8.61 21.33 19.50
CA PRO A 7 -8.31 22.01 20.77
C PRO A 7 -9.51 22.82 21.31
N GLY A 8 -10.61 22.94 20.56
CA GLY A 8 -11.86 23.59 21.00
C GLY A 8 -11.78 25.11 21.10
N ILE A 9 -10.63 25.70 20.73
CA ILE A 9 -10.31 27.11 20.79
C ILE A 9 -9.86 27.55 19.40
N ALA A 10 -10.54 28.55 18.81
CA ALA A 10 -10.20 29.05 17.47
C ALA A 10 -9.05 30.05 17.48
N ASP A 11 -8.97 30.88 18.53
CA ASP A 11 -7.91 31.86 18.79
C ASP A 11 -7.46 31.76 20.25
N PHE A 12 -6.16 31.70 20.49
CA PHE A 12 -5.56 31.76 21.81
C PHE A 12 -4.62 32.97 21.90
N ARG A 13 -5.04 34.02 22.62
CA ARG A 13 -4.22 35.23 22.88
C ARG A 13 -3.73 35.95 21.60
N GLY A 14 -4.47 35.86 20.50
CA GLY A 14 -4.09 36.39 19.18
C GLY A 14 -3.40 35.38 18.26
N PHE A 15 -3.10 34.17 18.74
CA PHE A 15 -2.67 33.05 17.89
C PHE A 15 -3.90 32.33 17.34
N ASN A 16 -4.15 32.48 16.04
CA ASN A 16 -5.22 31.75 15.36
C ASN A 16 -4.85 30.27 15.26
N ILE A 17 -5.34 29.46 16.19
CA ILE A 17 -5.14 28.01 16.24
C ILE A 17 -5.88 27.35 15.06
N SER A 18 -7.03 27.92 14.65
CA SER A 18 -7.79 27.45 13.48
C SER A 18 -7.11 27.74 12.13
N GLN A 19 -5.93 28.37 12.12
CA GLN A 19 -5.06 28.49 10.94
C GLN A 19 -4.16 27.26 10.75
N LEU A 20 -3.72 26.62 11.84
CA LEU A 20 -2.74 25.52 11.82
C LEU A 20 -3.21 24.33 10.96
N GLY A 21 -2.27 23.70 10.27
CA GLY A 21 -2.44 22.43 9.57
C GLY A 21 -2.16 21.21 10.45
N LEU A 22 -2.25 20.02 9.84
CA LEU A 22 -1.78 18.78 10.45
C LEU A 22 -0.26 18.86 10.73
N ASP A 23 0.20 18.27 11.83
CA ASP A 23 1.58 18.31 12.29
C ASP A 23 2.12 19.74 12.50
N GLN A 24 1.32 20.68 13.03
CA GLN A 24 1.74 22.08 13.23
C GLN A 24 1.48 22.66 14.63
N ALA A 25 2.34 23.58 15.05
CA ALA A 25 2.23 24.36 16.29
C ALA A 25 2.70 25.81 16.09
N TRP A 26 2.33 26.70 17.02
CA TRP A 26 2.83 28.08 17.08
C TRP A 26 4.01 28.20 18.03
N ILE A 27 5.09 28.85 17.57
CA ILE A 27 6.16 29.35 18.43
C ILE A 27 6.10 30.89 18.45
N ASN A 28 6.28 31.45 19.64
CA ASN A 28 6.36 32.87 19.91
C ASN A 28 7.71 33.18 20.60
N VAL A 29 8.59 33.94 19.96
CA VAL A 29 9.92 34.25 20.48
C VAL A 29 9.98 35.67 21.02
N THR A 30 10.41 35.78 22.28
CA THR A 30 10.65 37.04 22.97
C THR A 30 12.15 37.16 23.29
N SER A 31 12.74 38.31 22.97
CA SER A 31 14.16 38.59 23.24
C SER A 31 14.28 39.78 24.19
N LEU A 32 14.97 39.57 25.30
CA LEU A 32 15.40 40.60 26.26
C LEU A 32 16.92 40.86 26.14
N VAL A 33 17.54 40.41 25.04
CA VAL A 33 18.98 40.56 24.79
C VAL A 33 19.22 41.92 24.12
N GLU A 34 19.82 42.85 24.85
CA GLU A 34 20.11 44.20 24.34
C GLU A 34 21.17 44.19 23.23
N GLY A 35 20.90 44.89 22.12
CA GLY A 35 21.91 45.34 21.15
C GLY A 35 22.42 44.35 20.10
N THR A 36 22.27 43.02 20.26
CA THR A 36 22.68 42.03 19.23
C THR A 36 21.50 41.28 18.59
N ALA A 37 21.25 41.52 17.29
CA ALA A 37 20.15 40.89 16.56
C ALA A 37 20.38 39.37 16.44
N LEU A 38 19.42 38.58 16.91
CA LEU A 38 19.55 37.12 17.00
C LEU A 38 19.04 36.44 15.71
N TRP A 39 19.81 35.49 15.20
CA TRP A 39 19.46 34.74 14.00
C TRP A 39 18.99 33.34 14.36
N VAL A 40 17.82 32.95 13.86
CA VAL A 40 17.21 31.64 14.11
C VAL A 40 17.64 30.68 13.02
N TYR A 41 18.24 29.57 13.41
CA TYR A 41 18.50 28.42 12.56
C TYR A 41 17.71 27.21 13.07
N GLU A 42 17.27 26.33 12.17
CA GLU A 42 16.51 25.12 12.53
C GLU A 42 17.06 23.84 11.89
N LEU A 43 16.84 22.70 12.54
CA LEU A 43 17.29 21.38 12.10
C LEU A 43 16.26 20.31 12.51
N SER A 44 15.73 19.58 11.53
CA SER A 44 14.83 18.42 11.76
C SER A 44 15.65 17.16 12.03
N SER A 45 15.22 16.33 12.98
CA SER A 45 15.85 15.02 13.25
C SER A 45 15.76 14.02 12.09
N ASP A 46 14.84 14.24 11.14
CA ASP A 46 14.70 13.46 9.90
C ASP A 46 15.83 13.79 8.87
N CYS A 47 16.54 14.90 9.07
CA CYS A 47 17.68 15.33 8.26
C CYS A 47 19.00 14.85 8.90
N HIS A 48 19.27 13.55 8.80
CA HIS A 48 20.45 12.90 9.39
C HIS A 48 21.75 13.47 8.80
N LYS A 49 22.66 13.95 9.66
CA LYS A 49 23.91 14.67 9.32
C LYS A 49 23.73 15.94 8.46
N CYS A 50 22.59 16.61 8.54
CA CYS A 50 22.41 17.90 7.89
C CYS A 50 23.00 19.05 8.73
N PRO A 51 23.40 20.17 8.10
CA PRO A 51 23.64 21.42 8.82
C PRO A 51 22.31 22.03 9.30
N PHE A 52 22.40 22.88 10.33
CA PHE A 52 21.34 23.82 10.69
C PHE A 52 21.07 24.81 9.54
N GLU A 53 19.81 25.00 9.16
CA GLU A 53 19.41 25.94 8.10
C GLU A 53 18.89 27.27 8.67
N LYS A 54 19.30 28.38 8.06
CA LYS A 54 18.91 29.74 8.43
C LYS A 54 17.42 29.99 8.14
N LYS A 55 16.63 30.20 9.19
CA LYS A 55 15.19 30.48 9.08
C LYS A 55 14.89 31.98 8.95
N THR A 56 15.36 32.80 9.88
CA THR A 56 15.03 34.24 9.95
C THR A 56 15.93 35.03 10.91
N ALA A 57 15.76 36.35 10.96
CA ALA A 57 16.31 37.25 11.99
C ALA A 57 15.23 37.64 13.01
N LEU A 58 15.64 37.91 14.25
CA LEU A 58 14.82 38.47 15.32
C LEU A 58 15.23 39.92 15.58
N ASN A 59 14.25 40.83 15.48
CA ASN A 59 14.40 42.23 15.86
C ASN A 59 13.95 42.41 17.32
N PHE A 60 14.58 43.34 18.04
CA PHE A 60 14.35 43.54 19.48
C PHE A 60 12.97 44.08 19.86
N SER A 61 12.33 44.81 18.95
CA SER A 61 11.21 45.69 19.27
C SER A 61 9.87 44.97 19.47
N GLU A 62 9.70 43.77 18.90
CA GLU A 62 8.41 43.08 18.82
C GLU A 62 8.57 41.56 19.00
N PRO A 63 7.60 40.87 19.63
CA PRO A 63 7.60 39.42 19.74
C PRO A 63 7.41 38.76 18.36
N TYR A 64 8.35 37.92 17.95
CA TYR A 64 8.31 37.28 16.64
C TYR A 64 7.67 35.90 16.72
N ASN A 65 6.56 35.71 15.99
CA ASN A 65 5.85 34.43 15.95
C ASN A 65 6.00 33.72 14.58
N PHE A 66 5.98 32.40 14.61
CA PHE A 66 5.99 31.56 13.41
C PHE A 66 5.39 30.18 13.68
N ILE A 67 4.92 29.55 12.60
CA ILE A 67 4.44 28.16 12.61
C ILE A 67 5.63 27.21 12.46
N VAL A 68 5.62 26.11 13.22
CA VAL A 68 6.59 25.01 13.13
C VAL A 68 5.93 23.69 12.79
N SER A 69 6.73 22.77 12.23
CA SER A 69 6.36 21.37 12.07
C SER A 69 6.55 20.63 13.39
N THR A 70 5.56 19.82 13.80
CA THR A 70 5.62 18.93 14.97
C THR A 70 5.79 17.47 14.58
N LYS A 71 5.85 17.17 13.26
CA LYS A 71 5.93 15.82 12.70
C LYS A 71 7.16 15.02 13.17
N PHE A 72 8.26 15.73 13.36
CA PHE A 72 9.54 15.21 13.81
C PHE A 72 10.15 16.20 14.82
N PRO A 73 10.97 15.72 15.78
CA PRO A 73 11.78 16.57 16.64
C PRO A 73 12.54 17.67 15.87
N MET A 74 12.39 18.91 16.31
CA MET A 74 13.02 20.09 15.73
C MET A 74 13.99 20.71 16.75
N LYS A 75 15.24 20.91 16.34
CA LYS A 75 16.23 21.70 17.08
C LYS A 75 16.27 23.12 16.55
N TYR A 76 16.42 24.08 17.46
CA TYR A 76 16.59 25.50 17.13
C TYR A 76 17.91 26.02 17.70
N ARG A 77 18.72 26.69 16.87
CA ARG A 77 19.94 27.38 17.29
C ARG A 77 19.78 28.89 17.08
N PHE A 78 20.04 29.65 18.13
CA PHE A 78 20.08 31.11 18.09
C PHE A 78 21.53 31.56 18.02
N ARG A 79 21.86 32.48 17.11
CA ARG A 79 23.23 33.04 16.94
C ARG A 79 23.24 34.56 17.08
N THR A 80 24.25 35.12 17.72
CA THR A 80 24.45 36.58 17.85
C THR A 80 24.96 37.24 16.56
N ARG A 81 25.38 36.43 15.59
CA ARG A 81 25.85 36.86 14.28
C ARG A 81 25.30 35.93 13.20
N GLY A 82 24.80 36.50 12.11
CA GLY A 82 24.27 35.79 10.95
C GLY A 82 25.13 36.11 9.73
N ASP A 83 26.20 35.34 9.55
CA ASP A 83 27.40 35.62 8.74
C ASP A 83 27.19 35.67 7.21
N GLY A 84 25.97 35.91 6.74
CA GLY A 84 25.54 35.57 5.37
C GLY A 84 25.29 34.06 5.20
N GLU A 85 25.94 33.22 5.99
CA GLU A 85 25.84 31.75 5.95
C GLU A 85 24.39 31.23 6.13
N THR A 86 23.90 30.56 5.09
CA THR A 86 22.61 29.82 5.08
C THR A 86 22.66 28.55 5.93
N TYR A 87 23.84 27.96 6.12
CA TYR A 87 24.02 26.65 6.75
C TYR A 87 25.13 26.67 7.80
N VAL A 88 24.86 26.10 8.99
CA VAL A 88 25.79 26.05 10.13
C VAL A 88 25.98 24.61 10.62
N LYS A 89 27.19 24.23 11.03
CA LYS A 89 27.51 22.86 11.50
C LYS A 89 26.70 22.51 12.77
N GLU A 90 26.05 21.33 12.83
CA GLU A 90 25.40 20.87 14.06
C GLU A 90 26.41 20.75 15.21
N SER A 91 27.53 20.07 14.94
CA SER A 91 28.62 19.80 15.88
C SER A 91 29.87 20.61 15.56
N GLY A 92 30.53 21.10 16.60
CA GLY A 92 31.68 22.00 16.53
C GLY A 92 31.56 23.16 17.54
N ASN A 93 32.63 23.94 17.70
CA ASN A 93 32.63 25.10 18.59
C ASN A 93 32.20 26.36 17.83
N ASP A 94 30.89 26.62 17.76
CA ASP A 94 30.32 27.81 17.11
C ASP A 94 30.48 29.04 18.01
N SER A 95 31.45 29.91 17.70
CA SER A 95 31.75 31.11 18.49
C SER A 95 30.65 32.19 18.47
N TYR A 96 29.63 32.04 17.61
CA TYR A 96 28.49 32.96 17.54
C TYR A 96 27.19 32.34 18.07
N LYS A 97 27.21 31.09 18.53
CA LYS A 97 26.08 30.48 19.23
C LYS A 97 25.71 31.30 20.47
N PHE A 98 24.42 31.56 20.62
CA PHE A 98 23.80 32.07 21.84
C PHE A 98 23.27 30.90 22.66
N CYS A 99 22.34 30.11 22.11
CA CYS A 99 21.86 28.86 22.72
C CYS A 99 21.29 27.90 21.67
N ASP A 100 21.20 26.62 22.06
CA ASP A 100 20.46 25.59 21.32
C ASP A 100 19.25 25.18 22.17
N ILE A 101 18.11 24.95 21.52
CA ILE A 101 16.89 24.40 22.10
C ILE A 101 16.59 23.08 21.38
N ASP A 102 16.47 21.99 22.15
CA ASP A 102 16.23 20.63 21.68
C ASP A 102 15.01 20.10 22.45
N GLN A 103 13.81 20.35 21.91
CA GLN A 103 12.53 20.05 22.56
C GLN A 103 11.48 19.60 21.53
N ASN A 104 10.72 18.57 21.88
CA ASN A 104 9.63 18.05 21.06
C ASN A 104 8.37 18.91 21.25
N PHE A 105 8.08 19.76 20.28
CA PHE A 105 6.80 20.47 20.17
C PHE A 105 5.70 19.51 19.71
N GLY A 106 4.57 19.48 20.41
CA GLY A 106 3.37 18.73 20.02
C GLY A 106 2.35 19.60 19.27
N GLU A 107 1.50 18.96 18.48
CA GLU A 107 0.50 19.56 17.57
C GLU A 107 -0.52 20.45 18.28
N PHE A 108 -0.94 21.53 17.61
CA PHE A 108 -1.81 22.62 18.07
C PHE A 108 -1.40 23.34 19.37
N GLY A 109 -0.26 22.98 19.96
CA GLY A 109 0.31 23.71 21.09
C GLY A 109 0.80 25.11 20.72
N VAL A 110 0.92 25.96 21.73
CA VAL A 110 1.53 27.30 21.62
C VAL A 110 2.68 27.37 22.61
N TYR A 111 3.87 27.75 22.14
CA TYR A 111 5.09 27.74 22.95
C TYR A 111 5.75 29.11 22.94
N ASN A 112 5.98 29.67 24.13
CA ASN A 112 6.81 30.86 24.30
C ASN A 112 8.27 30.45 24.41
N ILE A 113 9.15 31.17 23.73
CA ILE A 113 10.61 31.10 23.92
C ILE A 113 11.06 32.44 24.50
N HIS A 114 11.70 32.38 25.65
CA HIS A 114 12.28 33.54 26.35
C HIS A 114 13.80 33.49 26.20
N LEU A 115 14.36 34.48 25.51
CA LEU A 115 15.80 34.63 25.28
C LEU A 115 16.30 35.83 26.11
N GLY A 116 17.28 35.60 26.99
CA GLY A 116 17.81 36.62 27.90
C GLY A 116 19.22 36.30 28.40
N GLY A 117 19.73 37.11 29.33
CA GLY A 117 21.10 37.00 29.80
C GLY A 117 22.12 37.56 28.80
N SER A 118 23.27 36.91 28.68
CA SER A 118 24.39 37.38 27.84
C SER A 118 25.10 36.20 27.18
N GLN A 119 25.86 36.41 26.11
CA GLN A 119 26.51 35.32 25.36
C GLN A 119 27.45 34.43 26.22
N ARG A 120 27.95 34.93 27.37
CA ARG A 120 28.74 34.14 28.33
C ARG A 120 27.91 33.33 29.32
N ASN A 121 26.64 33.69 29.52
CA ASN A 121 25.68 32.99 30.37
C ASN A 121 24.27 33.20 29.78
N PRO A 122 23.93 32.46 28.71
CA PRO A 122 22.69 32.64 27.97
C PRO A 122 21.53 31.97 28.72
N GLU A 123 20.43 32.70 28.89
CA GLU A 123 19.19 32.17 29.45
C GLU A 123 18.20 31.95 28.31
N CYS A 124 17.91 30.69 28.00
CA CYS A 124 16.93 30.30 27.01
C CYS A 124 15.92 29.34 27.67
N ARG A 125 14.70 29.83 27.89
CA ARG A 125 13.60 29.04 28.46
C ARG A 125 12.50 28.83 27.43
N VAL A 126 11.89 27.65 27.46
CA VAL A 126 10.69 27.33 26.69
C VAL A 126 9.55 27.12 27.67
N GLU A 127 8.43 27.80 27.44
CA GLU A 127 7.22 27.66 28.26
C GLU A 127 6.04 27.25 27.35
N THR A 128 5.38 26.15 27.69
CA THR A 128 4.12 25.76 27.04
C THR A 128 3.02 26.73 27.48
N ALA A 129 2.56 27.56 26.54
CA ALA A 129 1.50 28.54 26.79
C ALA A 129 0.10 27.94 26.56
N LEU A 130 -0.01 26.98 25.64
CA LEU A 130 -1.18 26.12 25.41
C LEU A 130 -0.70 24.69 25.21
N ASP A 131 -1.21 23.75 26.00
CA ASP A 131 -0.85 22.34 25.92
C ASP A 131 -1.25 21.72 24.57
N PRO A 132 -0.40 20.86 23.97
CA PRO A 132 -0.67 20.24 22.68
C PRO A 132 -1.72 19.14 22.76
N VAL A 133 -2.35 18.84 21.61
CA VAL A 133 -3.24 17.68 21.49
C VAL A 133 -2.47 16.36 21.43
N ASN A 134 -3.09 15.29 21.93
CA ASN A 134 -2.48 13.96 21.90
C ASN A 134 -2.95 13.18 20.67
N ILE A 135 -2.10 13.22 19.62
CA ILE A 135 -2.30 12.55 18.33
C ILE A 135 -2.59 11.05 18.42
N TYR A 136 -2.30 10.38 19.54
CA TYR A 136 -2.49 8.93 19.66
C TYR A 136 -3.91 8.51 20.11
N TYR A 137 -4.74 9.43 20.61
CA TYR A 137 -6.12 9.11 21.02
C TYR A 137 -7.03 8.59 19.89
N PRO A 138 -7.02 9.16 18.66
CA PRO A 138 -7.75 8.61 17.52
C PRO A 138 -7.37 7.15 17.20
N LEU A 139 -6.07 6.84 17.21
CA LEU A 139 -5.55 5.50 16.95
C LEU A 139 -6.00 4.50 18.03
N LEU A 140 -5.92 4.91 19.31
CA LEU A 140 -6.38 4.11 20.45
C LEU A 140 -7.89 3.84 20.38
N LEU A 141 -8.70 4.84 20.06
CA LEU A 141 -10.15 4.69 19.94
C LEU A 141 -10.53 3.77 18.78
N ALA A 142 -9.86 3.89 17.62
CA ALA A 142 -10.05 2.96 16.50
C ALA A 142 -9.65 1.52 16.86
N PHE A 143 -8.51 1.34 17.54
CA PHE A 143 -8.08 0.02 18.02
C PHE A 143 -9.08 -0.60 19.00
N LEU A 144 -9.56 0.16 20.00
CA LEU A 144 -10.57 -0.29 20.95
C LEU A 144 -11.89 -0.63 20.26
N PHE A 145 -12.34 0.17 19.28
CA PHE A 145 -13.53 -0.10 18.48
C PHE A 145 -13.42 -1.44 17.73
N TYR A 146 -12.33 -1.67 16.99
CA TYR A 146 -12.13 -2.93 16.27
C TYR A 146 -11.93 -4.14 17.21
N LEU A 147 -11.31 -3.94 18.37
CA LEU A 147 -11.15 -4.98 19.40
C LEU A 147 -12.50 -5.36 20.01
N ILE A 148 -13.34 -4.38 20.37
CA ILE A 148 -14.70 -4.61 20.88
C ILE A 148 -15.56 -5.29 19.80
N PHE A 149 -15.52 -4.81 18.55
CA PHE A 149 -16.25 -5.42 17.44
C PHE A 149 -15.80 -6.87 17.19
N GLY A 150 -14.49 -7.14 17.24
CA GLY A 150 -13.92 -8.48 17.13
C GLY A 150 -14.34 -9.42 18.28
N LEU A 151 -14.35 -8.92 19.52
CA LEU A 151 -14.84 -9.67 20.68
C LEU A 151 -16.34 -9.95 20.58
N LEU A 152 -17.16 -8.97 20.18
CA LEU A 152 -18.59 -9.16 19.93
C LEU A 152 -18.85 -10.19 18.83
N PHE A 153 -18.09 -10.16 17.73
CA PHE A 153 -18.18 -11.16 16.67
C PHE A 153 -17.80 -12.57 17.16
N LEU A 154 -16.77 -12.69 18.00
CA LEU A 154 -16.39 -13.96 18.64
C LEU A 154 -17.47 -14.46 19.62
N LEU A 155 -18.07 -13.57 20.42
CA LEU A 155 -19.18 -13.91 21.32
C LEU A 155 -20.44 -14.35 20.55
N VAL A 156 -20.81 -13.63 19.48
CA VAL A 156 -21.95 -14.01 18.62
C VAL A 156 -21.69 -15.32 17.88
N SER A 157 -20.49 -15.54 17.34
CA SER A 157 -20.18 -16.78 16.61
C SER A 157 -20.08 -18.01 17.53
N THR A 158 -19.50 -17.87 18.74
CA THR A 158 -19.49 -18.94 19.74
C THR A 158 -20.87 -19.17 20.35
N GLY A 159 -21.63 -18.10 20.61
CA GLY A 159 -23.03 -18.15 21.04
C GLY A 159 -23.93 -18.89 20.04
N HIS A 160 -23.92 -18.48 18.77
CA HIS A 160 -24.68 -19.14 17.70
C HIS A 160 -24.26 -20.61 17.48
N THR A 161 -22.98 -20.94 17.68
CA THR A 161 -22.49 -22.33 17.65
C THR A 161 -23.04 -23.14 18.82
N ARG A 162 -23.00 -22.60 20.05
CA ARG A 162 -23.59 -23.23 21.24
C ARG A 162 -25.11 -23.38 21.10
N LEU A 163 -25.79 -22.37 20.57
CA LEU A 163 -27.24 -22.38 20.34
C LEU A 163 -27.64 -23.47 19.32
N LYS A 164 -26.88 -23.64 18.23
CA LYS A 164 -27.08 -24.74 17.27
C LYS A 164 -26.84 -26.12 17.89
N LEU A 165 -25.87 -26.26 18.80
CA LEU A 165 -25.65 -27.51 19.53
C LEU A 165 -26.79 -27.79 20.53
N TRP A 166 -27.28 -26.75 21.23
CA TRP A 166 -28.42 -26.85 22.15
C TRP A 166 -29.72 -27.22 21.43
N PHE A 167 -30.09 -26.52 20.36
CA PHE A 167 -31.26 -26.88 19.55
C PHE A 167 -31.17 -28.30 18.97
N LYS A 168 -29.96 -28.75 18.56
CA LYS A 168 -29.75 -30.12 18.09
C LYS A 168 -29.90 -31.15 19.22
N SER A 169 -29.57 -30.78 20.47
CA SER A 169 -29.81 -31.62 21.66
C SER A 169 -31.30 -31.71 22.01
N SER A 170 -32.04 -30.61 21.91
CA SER A 170 -33.50 -30.59 22.12
C SER A 170 -34.24 -31.37 21.03
N SER A 171 -33.84 -31.25 19.75
CA SER A 171 -34.48 -32.00 18.66
C SER A 171 -34.24 -33.51 18.73
N SER A 172 -33.17 -33.98 19.38
CA SER A 172 -32.93 -35.41 19.61
C SER A 172 -33.74 -36.00 20.78
N GLY A 173 -34.47 -35.18 21.55
CA GLY A 173 -35.33 -35.66 22.65
C GLY A 173 -36.66 -36.27 22.18
N SER A 174 -37.04 -36.10 20.91
CA SER A 174 -38.38 -36.45 20.39
C SER A 174 -38.36 -37.62 19.38
N SER A 175 -37.61 -38.69 19.67
CA SER A 175 -37.62 -39.95 18.88
C SER A 175 -37.29 -41.15 19.76
N SER A 176 -38.16 -41.44 20.72
CA SER A 176 -38.19 -42.72 21.43
C SER A 176 -38.49 -43.86 20.46
N LYS A 177 -37.67 -44.91 20.46
CA LYS A 177 -37.73 -46.02 19.50
C LYS A 177 -39.00 -46.86 19.70
N THR A 178 -39.74 -47.12 18.63
CA THR A 178 -40.62 -48.30 18.54
C THR A 178 -39.85 -49.43 17.86
N SER A 179 -39.40 -50.41 18.64
CA SER A 179 -38.75 -51.63 18.14
C SER A 179 -39.37 -52.84 18.82
N SER A 180 -40.47 -53.33 18.26
CA SER A 180 -41.24 -54.46 18.78
C SER A 180 -40.63 -55.79 18.34
N SER A 181 -39.94 -56.47 19.25
CA SER A 181 -39.64 -57.90 19.14
C SER A 181 -40.87 -58.74 19.53
N SER A 182 -41.16 -59.78 18.77
CA SER A 182 -42.29 -60.70 18.97
C SER A 182 -42.10 -61.65 20.17
N VAL A 183 -43.10 -61.72 21.04
CA VAL A 183 -43.40 -62.85 21.93
C VAL A 183 -44.93 -62.97 22.02
N ASP A 184 -45.46 -64.19 22.03
CA ASP A 184 -46.87 -64.50 21.82
C ASP A 184 -47.74 -64.62 23.10
N ASN A 185 -49.05 -64.75 22.87
CA ASN A 185 -50.06 -65.47 23.66
C ASN A 185 -50.74 -64.84 24.91
N ASN A 186 -51.88 -64.17 24.66
CA ASN A 186 -53.27 -64.62 25.02
C ASN A 186 -53.73 -64.74 26.52
N PRO A 187 -55.06 -64.88 26.83
CA PRO A 187 -55.68 -63.86 27.70
C PRO A 187 -56.64 -64.32 28.84
N ALA A 188 -56.84 -63.42 29.81
CA ALA A 188 -58.00 -63.25 30.73
C ALA A 188 -57.95 -61.78 31.27
N GLY A 189 -58.98 -61.09 31.77
CA GLY A 189 -60.30 -61.46 32.33
C GLY A 189 -60.28 -61.41 33.88
N GLY A 190 -61.05 -60.60 34.61
CA GLY A 190 -62.01 -59.52 34.28
C GLY A 190 -62.68 -58.92 35.56
N GLY A 191 -63.44 -57.81 35.44
CA GLY A 191 -64.08 -57.06 36.56
C GLY A 191 -63.12 -56.11 37.33
N GLY A 192 -63.51 -55.08 38.08
CA GLY A 192 -64.80 -54.46 38.51
C GLY A 192 -64.61 -53.80 39.90
N ALA A 193 -65.31 -52.75 40.38
CA ALA A 193 -66.32 -51.83 39.83
C ALA A 193 -66.48 -50.56 40.75
N GLY A 194 -67.13 -49.48 40.27
CA GLY A 194 -67.55 -48.28 41.05
C GLY A 194 -66.51 -47.15 41.21
N GLY A 195 -66.86 -45.86 41.37
CA GLY A 195 -68.16 -45.16 41.32
C GLY A 195 -68.06 -43.64 41.65
N GLY A 196 -69.04 -42.81 41.23
CA GLY A 196 -69.07 -41.32 41.40
C GLY A 196 -68.51 -40.55 40.18
N GLU A 197 -69.26 -39.72 39.44
CA GLU A 197 -69.80 -38.36 39.72
C GLU A 197 -68.71 -37.25 39.79
N ASN A 198 -68.80 -36.07 39.12
CA ASN A 198 -69.84 -35.47 38.26
C ASN A 198 -69.29 -34.27 37.42
N VAL A 199 -69.92 -33.93 36.26
CA VAL A 199 -70.08 -32.55 35.66
C VAL A 199 -68.80 -31.75 35.22
N ILE A 200 -68.67 -30.92 34.16
CA ILE A 200 -69.32 -30.52 32.85
C ILE A 200 -68.19 -29.79 32.03
N VAL A 201 -67.94 -29.91 30.70
CA VAL A 201 -68.68 -29.53 29.45
C VAL A 201 -68.71 -27.99 29.19
N THR A 202 -68.44 -27.37 28.01
CA THR A 202 -67.93 -27.76 26.65
C THR A 202 -67.65 -26.50 25.75
N THR A 203 -66.98 -26.66 24.58
CA THR A 203 -66.88 -25.78 23.36
C THR A 203 -65.99 -24.50 23.26
N THR A 204 -65.04 -24.55 22.30
CA THR A 204 -64.76 -23.68 21.10
C THR A 204 -65.61 -22.40 20.83
N PRO A 205 -65.16 -21.34 20.09
CA PRO A 205 -64.52 -21.48 18.74
C PRO A 205 -63.54 -20.37 18.21
N HIS A 206 -63.04 -20.59 16.98
CA HIS A 206 -62.48 -19.59 16.04
C HIS A 206 -63.62 -18.82 15.31
N PRO A 207 -63.37 -17.60 14.76
CA PRO A 207 -63.17 -17.46 13.31
C PRO A 207 -62.19 -16.30 12.91
N SER A 208 -62.36 -15.71 11.72
CA SER A 208 -61.41 -14.82 11.04
C SER A 208 -62.00 -13.50 10.50
N SER A 209 -61.10 -12.58 10.14
CA SER A 209 -61.18 -11.54 9.07
C SER A 209 -62.08 -10.28 9.20
N SER A 210 -61.41 -9.15 8.87
CA SER A 210 -61.88 -7.92 8.19
C SER A 210 -62.79 -6.87 8.87
N SER A 211 -62.12 -5.78 9.28
CA SER A 211 -62.40 -4.35 8.97
C SER A 211 -63.70 -3.64 9.44
N GLN A 212 -63.53 -2.84 10.50
CA GLN A 212 -64.16 -1.53 10.85
C GLN A 212 -63.27 -0.92 11.98
N GLN A 213 -63.29 0.35 12.43
CA GLN A 213 -64.16 1.52 12.21
C GLN A 213 -63.42 2.84 12.59
N GLN A 214 -63.85 3.99 12.01
CA GLN A 214 -64.06 5.35 12.58
C GLN A 214 -63.08 5.98 13.63
N ILE A 215 -62.54 7.22 13.45
CA ILE A 215 -63.14 8.59 13.59
C ILE A 215 -63.39 8.97 15.08
N TYR A 216 -63.16 10.18 15.64
CA TYR A 216 -62.80 11.56 15.18
C TYR A 216 -61.37 11.98 15.63
N GLY A 217 -60.73 13.11 15.25
CA GLY A 217 -61.19 14.43 14.77
C GLY A 217 -61.20 15.45 15.92
N ILE A 218 -60.77 16.72 15.84
CA ILE A 218 -61.04 17.82 14.89
C ILE A 218 -59.94 18.91 15.13
N THR A 219 -59.13 19.39 14.16
CA THR A 219 -59.36 20.42 13.10
C THR A 219 -59.77 21.81 13.63
N SER A 220 -59.36 22.97 13.08
CA SER A 220 -58.46 23.37 11.96
C SER A 220 -58.00 24.85 12.22
N ALA A 221 -57.61 25.80 11.33
CA ALA A 221 -57.68 25.95 9.87
C ALA A 221 -56.70 27.03 9.29
N SER A 222 -56.96 27.42 8.04
CA SER A 222 -56.38 28.45 7.16
C SER A 222 -56.84 29.91 7.52
N SER A 223 -56.46 31.04 6.88
CA SER A 223 -55.72 31.34 5.62
C SER A 223 -55.30 32.83 5.50
N SER A 224 -54.27 33.11 4.70
CA SER A 224 -54.04 34.29 3.82
C SER A 224 -54.31 35.74 4.30
N SER A 225 -53.30 36.62 4.20
CA SER A 225 -53.39 37.87 3.41
C SER A 225 -52.04 38.60 3.29
N ASN A 226 -51.95 39.48 2.29
CA ASN A 226 -50.90 40.47 2.02
C ASN A 226 -51.67 41.70 1.44
N PRO A 227 -51.35 42.98 1.74
CA PRO A 227 -50.33 43.66 0.90
C PRO A 227 -49.62 44.89 1.52
N ASN A 228 -48.68 45.45 0.74
CA ASN A 228 -48.29 46.88 0.63
C ASN A 228 -47.63 47.62 1.83
N GLY A 229 -46.36 47.99 1.63
CA GLY A 229 -45.70 49.14 2.27
C GLY A 229 -44.63 49.71 1.33
N VAL A 230 -44.64 51.03 1.06
CA VAL A 230 -43.87 51.65 -0.05
C VAL A 230 -42.99 52.83 0.40
N ARG A 231 -41.70 52.79 0.03
CA ARG A 231 -40.77 53.91 -0.23
C ARG A 231 -39.56 53.31 -1.00
N ARG A 232 -39.08 53.75 -2.20
CA ARG A 232 -38.73 55.08 -2.75
C ARG A 232 -37.67 55.81 -1.91
N LEU A 233 -36.47 56.19 -2.39
CA LEU A 233 -35.74 56.04 -3.69
C LEU A 233 -34.21 55.81 -3.38
N SER A 234 -33.20 55.81 -4.29
CA SER A 234 -33.11 56.05 -5.75
C SER A 234 -31.87 55.47 -6.46
N THR A 235 -32.06 55.06 -7.72
CA THR A 235 -31.19 55.18 -8.93
C THR A 235 -29.67 55.46 -8.87
N ALA A 236 -28.87 54.50 -9.40
CA ALA A 236 -27.78 54.68 -10.40
C ALA A 236 -27.15 53.29 -10.73
N SER A 237 -27.53 52.57 -11.79
CA SER A 237 -27.18 52.72 -13.23
C SER A 237 -25.76 52.23 -13.63
N GLY A 238 -25.68 51.02 -14.20
CA GLY A 238 -24.46 50.42 -14.80
C GLY A 238 -24.73 48.97 -15.23
N SER A 239 -24.61 48.65 -16.53
CA SER A 239 -25.30 47.49 -17.16
C SER A 239 -24.37 46.45 -17.82
N GLY A 240 -24.82 45.19 -17.92
CA GLY A 240 -24.20 44.09 -18.70
C GLY A 240 -23.49 43.05 -17.82
N VAL A 241 -23.99 41.85 -17.49
CA VAL A 241 -24.76 40.81 -18.22
C VAL A 241 -23.94 39.97 -19.21
N SER A 242 -23.36 38.86 -18.74
CA SER A 242 -23.39 37.55 -19.46
C SER A 242 -22.94 36.35 -18.60
N VAL A 243 -23.93 35.50 -18.29
CA VAL A 243 -23.95 34.03 -18.14
C VAL A 243 -22.61 33.28 -17.96
N GLY A 244 -22.46 32.57 -16.83
CA GLY A 244 -21.23 31.93 -16.40
C GLY A 244 -20.85 30.56 -16.98
N THR A 245 -19.84 29.94 -16.37
CA THR A 245 -19.59 28.48 -16.36
C THR A 245 -18.72 28.07 -15.16
N ASN A 246 -18.81 26.80 -14.78
CA ASN A 246 -18.31 26.11 -13.58
C ASN A 246 -17.07 26.64 -12.80
N PRO A 247 -17.04 26.43 -11.46
CA PRO A 247 -15.80 26.47 -10.67
C PRO A 247 -14.96 25.20 -10.90
N HIS A 248 -13.65 25.35 -11.03
CA HIS A 248 -12.72 24.22 -11.05
C HIS A 248 -12.51 23.66 -9.64
N TYR A 249 -12.89 22.40 -9.42
CA TYR A 249 -12.55 21.65 -8.21
C TYR A 249 -11.05 21.35 -8.18
N GLY A 250 -10.38 21.68 -7.08
CA GLY A 250 -8.99 21.29 -6.82
C GLY A 250 -8.91 19.86 -6.28
N ASN A 251 -8.23 18.97 -7.02
CA ASN A 251 -7.98 17.61 -6.57
C ASN A 251 -6.99 17.58 -5.38
N ASN A 252 -7.41 16.93 -4.30
CA ASN A 252 -6.52 16.36 -3.29
C ASN A 252 -6.58 14.83 -3.41
N GLY A 253 -5.42 14.17 -3.48
CA GLY A 253 -5.29 12.72 -3.59
C GLY A 253 -3.89 12.34 -4.08
N VAL A 254 -3.32 11.29 -3.48
CA VAL A 254 -1.86 11.01 -3.42
C VAL A 254 -1.08 12.08 -2.65
N TYR A 255 -0.31 11.65 -1.63
CA TYR A 255 0.72 12.46 -0.98
C TYR A 255 1.98 12.59 -1.86
N GLY A 256 1.83 13.17 -3.05
CA GLY A 256 2.92 13.77 -3.82
C GLY A 256 3.08 15.23 -3.40
N TYR A 257 4.32 15.72 -3.33
CA TYR A 257 4.60 17.09 -2.89
C TYR A 257 4.10 18.11 -3.93
N ASN A 258 2.98 18.78 -3.67
CA ASN A 258 2.39 19.78 -4.56
C ASN A 258 2.97 21.18 -4.25
N PRO A 259 3.72 21.82 -5.17
CA PRO A 259 4.58 22.96 -4.85
C PRO A 259 3.85 24.30 -4.61
N ASN A 260 2.53 24.37 -4.76
CA ASN A 260 1.78 25.65 -4.72
C ASN A 260 1.39 26.14 -3.31
N TYR A 261 2.07 25.68 -2.26
CA TYR A 261 1.93 26.20 -0.89
C TYR A 261 3.30 26.55 -0.27
N ALA A 262 3.91 27.62 -0.77
CA ALA A 262 4.85 28.39 0.02
C ALA A 262 4.04 29.31 0.98
N PRO A 263 4.43 29.48 2.26
CA PRO A 263 3.80 30.46 3.13
C PRO A 263 4.10 31.88 2.61
N VAL A 264 3.07 32.71 2.49
CA VAL A 264 3.19 34.09 2.00
C VAL A 264 3.83 34.96 3.09
N GLY A 265 5.05 35.46 2.85
CA GLY A 265 5.70 36.39 3.78
C GLY A 265 7.20 36.61 3.60
N VAL A 266 7.60 37.32 2.54
CA VAL A 266 8.72 38.28 2.41
C VAL A 266 8.93 38.57 0.92
N ALA A 267 9.18 39.83 0.56
CA ALA A 267 9.40 40.24 -0.84
C ALA A 267 10.87 40.04 -1.26
N PRO A 268 11.15 39.70 -2.53
CA PRO A 268 12.51 39.62 -3.04
C PRO A 268 13.05 41.02 -3.37
N GLU A 269 14.14 41.42 -2.70
CA GLU A 269 14.96 42.56 -3.14
C GLU A 269 15.75 42.22 -4.41
N ALA A 270 16.10 43.24 -5.20
CA ALA A 270 16.73 43.07 -6.51
C ALA A 270 18.26 43.27 -6.46
N SER A 271 18.99 42.29 -6.99
CA SER A 271 20.42 42.39 -7.34
C SER A 271 20.65 41.76 -8.71
N TYR A 272 20.75 42.55 -9.78
CA TYR A 272 22.01 43.12 -10.28
C TYR A 272 23.07 42.08 -10.69
N SER A 273 23.06 41.71 -11.98
CA SER A 273 24.20 41.11 -12.66
C SER A 273 25.05 42.22 -13.32
N PRO A 274 26.39 42.24 -13.19
CA PRO A 274 27.23 43.27 -13.78
C PRO A 274 27.47 43.04 -15.28
N THR A 275 27.30 44.08 -16.09
CA THR A 275 27.67 44.11 -17.52
C THR A 275 29.17 44.38 -17.68
N ALA A 276 29.81 43.72 -18.66
CA ALA A 276 31.14 44.10 -19.16
C ALA A 276 31.02 44.51 -20.64
N THR A 277 31.75 45.55 -21.07
CA THR A 277 31.49 46.28 -22.32
C THR A 277 32.73 46.51 -23.18
N THR A 278 32.75 45.99 -24.41
CA THR A 278 33.55 46.39 -25.59
C THR A 278 33.07 45.56 -26.81
N GLU A 279 33.11 46.00 -28.07
CA GLU A 279 33.10 47.37 -28.63
C GLU A 279 32.62 47.35 -30.11
N VAL A 280 31.98 48.44 -30.54
CA VAL A 280 31.85 49.03 -31.91
C VAL A 280 32.03 48.16 -33.18
N SER A 281 31.00 48.15 -34.05
CA SER A 281 31.10 48.58 -35.48
C SER A 281 29.71 48.69 -36.16
N ILE A 282 29.61 49.39 -37.31
CA ILE A 282 28.36 49.95 -37.86
C ILE A 282 28.22 49.76 -39.39
N SER A 283 27.05 49.31 -39.86
CA SER A 283 26.47 49.58 -41.20
C SER A 283 24.96 49.19 -41.22
N THR A 284 23.99 50.10 -41.47
CA THR A 284 23.43 50.57 -42.77
C THR A 284 22.86 49.46 -43.68
N ILE A 285 21.70 49.58 -44.35
CA ILE A 285 20.86 50.75 -44.74
C ILE A 285 19.35 50.37 -44.80
N SER A 286 18.44 51.36 -44.90
CA SER A 286 16.97 51.22 -44.94
C SER A 286 16.33 51.32 -46.34
N SER A 287 15.17 50.67 -46.57
CA SER A 287 14.07 51.25 -47.39
C SER A 287 12.71 50.51 -47.28
N THR A 288 11.63 51.28 -47.47
CA THR A 288 10.23 50.88 -47.77
C THR A 288 9.81 51.68 -49.05
N PRO A 289 8.55 51.68 -49.60
CA PRO A 289 7.32 50.95 -49.27
C PRO A 289 6.53 50.36 -50.49
N THR A 290 5.36 49.77 -50.21
CA THR A 290 4.14 49.48 -51.03
C THR A 290 4.03 49.89 -52.54
N SER A 291 3.54 48.98 -53.41
CA SER A 291 2.24 49.13 -54.14
C SER A 291 1.82 47.94 -55.06
N THR A 292 0.61 47.42 -54.82
CA THR A 292 -0.47 46.88 -55.69
C THR A 292 -0.32 46.60 -57.20
N THR A 293 -0.68 45.37 -57.63
CA THR A 293 -1.42 45.05 -58.90
C THR A 293 -2.25 43.74 -58.75
N VAL A 294 -3.21 43.44 -59.66
CA VAL A 294 -4.28 42.41 -59.48
C VAL A 294 -4.50 41.54 -60.75
N THR A 295 -5.19 40.39 -60.62
CA THR A 295 -5.77 39.47 -61.67
C THR A 295 -4.74 38.50 -62.35
N THR A 296 -5.05 37.33 -62.97
CA THR A 296 -6.31 36.77 -63.54
C THR A 296 -6.40 35.21 -63.56
N TYR A 297 -7.42 34.60 -62.91
CA TYR A 297 -8.10 33.28 -63.21
C TYR A 297 -7.27 31.95 -63.29
N GLY A 298 -7.83 30.72 -63.20
CA GLY A 298 -9.23 30.27 -63.02
C GLY A 298 -9.40 28.73 -62.76
N LYS A 299 -10.66 28.27 -62.60
CA LYS A 299 -11.18 26.86 -62.44
C LYS A 299 -11.96 26.42 -63.73
N PRO A 300 -12.81 25.35 -63.84
CA PRO A 300 -13.20 24.16 -63.00
C PRO A 300 -12.86 22.81 -63.72
N HIS A 301 -13.49 21.60 -63.68
CA HIS A 301 -14.77 20.96 -63.24
C HIS A 301 -14.52 19.47 -62.81
N GLN A 302 -15.36 18.61 -62.19
CA GLN A 302 -16.76 18.63 -61.64
C GLN A 302 -17.85 17.78 -62.39
N GLN A 303 -17.98 16.46 -62.11
CA GLN A 303 -19.18 15.56 -62.27
C GLN A 303 -18.89 14.18 -61.59
N GLN A 304 -19.72 13.47 -60.80
CA GLN A 304 -21.12 12.93 -60.87
C GLN A 304 -21.24 11.58 -61.62
N GLY A 305 -21.99 10.55 -61.16
CA GLY A 305 -22.74 10.35 -59.90
C GLY A 305 -23.63 9.05 -59.88
N MET A 306 -24.43 8.85 -58.81
CA MET A 306 -25.57 7.87 -58.65
C MET A 306 -25.24 6.33 -58.57
N SER A 307 -26.03 5.43 -57.94
CA SER A 307 -27.19 5.53 -57.00
C SER A 307 -27.58 4.17 -56.34
N SER A 308 -28.38 4.21 -55.23
CA SER A 308 -29.34 3.17 -54.70
C SER A 308 -28.82 1.79 -54.19
N SER A 309 -29.40 1.08 -53.19
CA SER A 309 -30.49 1.35 -52.20
C SER A 309 -30.61 0.24 -51.11
N ILE A 310 -31.33 0.53 -50.00
CA ILE A 310 -32.11 -0.40 -49.09
C ILE A 310 -31.40 -1.27 -48.01
N GLU A 311 -31.55 -0.80 -46.76
CA GLU A 311 -31.93 -1.43 -45.45
C GLU A 311 -31.58 -2.86 -44.94
N ALA A 312 -31.45 -2.88 -43.59
CA ALA A 312 -31.91 -3.88 -42.60
C ALA A 312 -30.96 -4.98 -42.01
N ASN A 313 -31.08 -5.11 -40.69
CA ASN A 313 -30.52 -6.11 -39.74
C ASN A 313 -31.67 -7.13 -39.42
N PRO A 314 -31.57 -8.23 -38.61
CA PRO A 314 -30.46 -8.63 -37.70
C PRO A 314 -30.17 -10.15 -37.51
N ALA A 315 -29.25 -10.45 -36.57
CA ALA A 315 -29.27 -11.55 -35.58
C ALA A 315 -28.66 -12.97 -35.85
N VAL A 316 -27.67 -13.31 -34.99
CA VAL A 316 -27.48 -14.58 -34.22
C VAL A 316 -27.26 -15.93 -34.95
N ARG A 317 -26.05 -16.52 -34.78
CA ARG A 317 -25.87 -17.92 -34.28
C ARG A 317 -24.43 -18.33 -33.90
N MET A 318 -24.30 -19.44 -33.14
CA MET A 318 -23.09 -20.26 -32.94
C MET A 318 -23.15 -21.53 -33.81
N PRO A 319 -22.02 -22.25 -34.05
CA PRO A 319 -21.69 -23.51 -33.32
C PRO A 319 -20.21 -23.54 -32.83
N ILE A 320 -19.71 -24.31 -31.84
CA ILE A 320 -19.84 -25.72 -31.37
C ILE A 320 -18.78 -26.70 -31.97
N ASN A 321 -18.22 -27.55 -31.09
CA ASN A 321 -17.16 -28.56 -31.28
C ASN A 321 -17.24 -29.46 -32.53
N PRO A 322 -16.08 -29.96 -33.01
CA PRO A 322 -15.98 -31.24 -33.70
C PRO A 322 -15.79 -32.41 -32.69
N THR A 323 -16.55 -33.49 -32.88
CA THR A 323 -16.33 -34.80 -32.24
C THR A 323 -15.72 -35.74 -33.28
N ILE A 324 -14.80 -36.62 -32.88
CA ILE A 324 -14.20 -37.63 -33.79
C ILE A 324 -15.10 -38.88 -33.83
N SER A 325 -15.44 -39.33 -35.03
CA SER A 325 -16.09 -40.62 -35.30
C SER A 325 -15.31 -41.39 -36.38
N ASN A 326 -15.22 -42.70 -36.21
CA ASN A 326 -14.44 -43.59 -37.09
C ASN A 326 -15.17 -43.87 -38.40
N ASN A 327 -14.41 -44.25 -39.44
CA ASN A 327 -14.94 -44.94 -40.60
C ASN A 327 -13.90 -45.91 -41.19
N SER A 328 -14.22 -47.20 -41.22
CA SER A 328 -13.56 -48.21 -42.06
C SER A 328 -14.52 -49.38 -42.27
N THR A 329 -14.57 -49.89 -43.50
CA THR A 329 -15.59 -50.83 -44.00
C THR A 329 -14.92 -51.87 -44.90
N SER A 330 -15.61 -52.98 -45.20
CA SER A 330 -15.17 -54.14 -46.02
C SER A 330 -14.19 -55.09 -45.31
N SER A 331 -14.25 -56.42 -45.49
CA SER A 331 -15.24 -57.27 -46.21
C SER A 331 -15.06 -58.77 -45.87
N SER A 332 -16.09 -59.60 -46.18
CA SER A 332 -16.03 -61.07 -46.40
C SER A 332 -15.70 -61.96 -45.16
N THR A 333 -16.18 -63.21 -45.00
CA THR A 333 -17.08 -64.07 -45.82
C THR A 333 -17.85 -65.10 -44.94
N ASN A 334 -18.79 -65.85 -45.53
CA ASN A 334 -19.64 -66.89 -44.90
C ASN A 334 -18.87 -68.13 -44.36
N THR A 335 -19.42 -68.82 -43.33
CA THR A 335 -20.07 -70.17 -43.43
C THR A 335 -20.29 -70.87 -42.07
N GLY A 336 -21.34 -71.72 -41.99
CA GLY A 336 -21.35 -73.00 -41.26
C GLY A 336 -21.54 -73.03 -39.72
N PRO A 337 -22.61 -73.65 -39.19
CA PRO A 337 -22.77 -73.94 -37.76
C PRO A 337 -22.50 -75.41 -37.39
N ILE A 338 -21.84 -75.66 -36.25
CA ILE A 338 -21.81 -76.98 -35.57
C ILE A 338 -21.92 -76.77 -34.04
N ASN A 339 -22.76 -77.56 -33.38
CA ASN A 339 -22.93 -77.59 -31.91
C ASN A 339 -21.72 -78.19 -31.20
N ASN A 340 -21.45 -77.73 -29.97
CA ASN A 340 -21.22 -78.68 -28.87
C ASN A 340 -21.62 -78.12 -27.50
N ASN A 341 -21.86 -79.01 -26.54
CA ASN A 341 -22.73 -78.75 -25.38
C ASN A 341 -22.04 -78.21 -24.12
N ASN A 342 -22.82 -77.40 -23.39
CA ASN A 342 -22.92 -77.29 -21.93
C ASN A 342 -21.70 -76.91 -21.06
N ASN A 343 -21.89 -75.74 -20.42
CA ASN A 343 -21.76 -75.52 -18.98
C ASN A 343 -20.41 -75.70 -18.29
N ASN A 344 -19.83 -74.57 -17.89
CA ASN A 344 -19.85 -74.27 -16.45
C ASN A 344 -20.00 -72.77 -16.20
N ASN A 345 -20.98 -72.40 -15.37
CA ASN A 345 -21.24 -71.00 -15.00
C ASN A 345 -20.30 -70.56 -13.88
N ASN A 346 -19.57 -69.46 -14.10
CA ASN A 346 -19.05 -68.61 -13.02
C ASN A 346 -18.95 -67.17 -13.52
N HIS A 347 -19.76 -66.27 -12.94
CA HIS A 347 -19.77 -64.85 -13.34
C HIS A 347 -18.50 -64.15 -12.88
N ALA A 348 -17.56 -63.93 -13.81
CA ALA A 348 -16.44 -63.01 -13.62
C ALA A 348 -16.91 -61.55 -13.68
N SER A 349 -17.44 -61.03 -12.58
CA SER A 349 -17.81 -59.62 -12.46
C SER A 349 -16.60 -58.70 -12.68
N GLN A 350 -16.68 -57.83 -13.69
CA GLN A 350 -15.61 -56.90 -14.04
C GLN A 350 -15.42 -55.84 -12.94
N ASN A 351 -14.39 -56.01 -12.11
CA ASN A 351 -13.97 -54.99 -11.16
C ASN A 351 -13.36 -53.78 -11.90
N GLN A 352 -14.19 -52.78 -12.19
CA GLN A 352 -13.74 -51.47 -12.64
C GLN A 352 -12.80 -50.85 -11.58
N PRO A 353 -11.68 -50.21 -11.97
CA PRO A 353 -10.81 -49.53 -11.01
C PRO A 353 -11.54 -48.35 -10.35
N GLN A 354 -11.95 -48.51 -9.09
CA GLN A 354 -12.60 -47.43 -8.34
C GLN A 354 -11.67 -46.22 -8.25
N SER A 355 -12.12 -45.10 -8.81
CA SER A 355 -11.39 -43.85 -8.89
C SER A 355 -11.31 -43.17 -7.52
N GLN A 356 -10.30 -43.58 -6.73
CA GLN A 356 -9.91 -42.96 -5.46
C GLN A 356 -10.01 -41.42 -5.55
N PRO A 357 -10.92 -40.77 -4.79
CA PRO A 357 -11.16 -39.33 -4.93
C PRO A 357 -9.88 -38.59 -4.56
N SER A 358 -9.25 -37.97 -5.56
CA SER A 358 -7.91 -37.41 -5.41
C SER A 358 -7.88 -36.43 -4.23
N ARG A 359 -7.02 -36.69 -3.23
CA ARG A 359 -6.87 -35.85 -2.03
C ARG A 359 -6.47 -34.44 -2.47
N GLN A 360 -7.47 -33.56 -2.59
CA GLN A 360 -7.25 -32.17 -2.98
C GLN A 360 -6.27 -31.54 -1.98
N GLN A 361 -5.12 -31.06 -2.48
CA GLN A 361 -4.10 -30.48 -1.62
C GLN A 361 -4.65 -29.21 -0.97
N LYS A 362 -4.90 -29.27 0.34
CA LYS A 362 -5.50 -28.19 1.11
C LYS A 362 -4.63 -26.94 1.01
N ARG A 363 -5.14 -25.91 0.32
CA ARG A 363 -4.54 -24.57 0.23
C ARG A 363 -4.34 -24.03 1.65
N LEU A 364 -3.11 -23.62 1.96
CA LEU A 364 -2.74 -23.08 3.27
C LEU A 364 -3.32 -21.68 3.41
N ARG A 365 -4.04 -21.43 4.51
CA ARG A 365 -4.70 -20.15 4.72
C ARG A 365 -3.74 -19.06 5.18
N SER A 366 -2.65 -19.41 5.87
CA SER A 366 -1.68 -18.41 6.33
C SER A 366 -1.02 -17.64 5.18
N LEU A 367 -0.78 -18.28 4.02
CA LEU A 367 -0.14 -17.64 2.86
C LEU A 367 -1.03 -16.57 2.21
N ASP A 368 -2.32 -16.86 2.05
CA ASP A 368 -3.27 -15.87 1.54
C ASP A 368 -3.53 -14.80 2.61
N THR A 369 -3.66 -15.16 3.90
CA THR A 369 -3.81 -14.19 5.00
C THR A 369 -2.64 -13.22 5.09
N PHE A 370 -1.39 -13.70 4.95
CA PHE A 370 -0.18 -12.86 4.91
C PHE A 370 -0.26 -11.85 3.77
N ARG A 371 -0.59 -12.29 2.55
CA ARG A 371 -0.77 -11.39 1.39
C ARG A 371 -1.94 -10.43 1.60
N GLY A 372 -2.96 -10.86 2.32
CA GLY A 372 -4.10 -10.06 2.77
C GLY A 372 -3.74 -8.91 3.69
N MET A 373 -2.93 -9.19 4.72
CA MET A 373 -2.38 -8.17 5.60
C MET A 373 -1.51 -7.18 4.82
N CYS A 374 -0.68 -7.67 3.90
CA CYS A 374 0.13 -6.80 3.03
C CYS A 374 -0.75 -5.87 2.17
N ILE A 375 -1.82 -6.37 1.53
CA ILE A 375 -2.66 -5.51 0.65
C ILE A 375 -3.48 -4.49 1.42
N LEU A 376 -4.01 -4.82 2.61
CA LEU A 376 -4.79 -3.85 3.38
C LEU A 376 -3.91 -2.76 4.02
N VAL A 377 -2.70 -3.11 4.50
CA VAL A 377 -1.76 -2.08 4.98
C VAL A 377 -1.26 -1.23 3.82
N MET A 378 -1.08 -1.79 2.62
CA MET A 378 -0.73 -1.00 1.43
C MET A 378 -1.80 0.04 1.09
N ILE A 379 -3.07 -0.38 1.05
CA ILE A 379 -4.22 0.49 0.76
C ILE A 379 -4.31 1.61 1.81
N PHE A 380 -4.29 1.25 3.11
CA PHE A 380 -4.36 2.21 4.21
C PHE A 380 -3.23 3.27 4.16
N VAL A 381 -2.02 2.87 3.79
CA VAL A 381 -0.87 3.79 3.62
C VAL A 381 -1.03 4.67 2.37
N ASN A 382 -1.48 4.12 1.25
CA ASN A 382 -1.75 4.90 0.04
C ASN A 382 -2.84 5.96 0.27
N ASP A 383 -3.87 5.61 1.06
CA ASP A 383 -4.94 6.51 1.53
C ASP A 383 -4.42 7.53 2.59
N GLY A 384 -3.10 7.69 2.71
CA GLY A 384 -2.43 8.68 3.57
C GLY A 384 -2.00 8.17 4.95
N GLY A 385 -2.32 6.94 5.34
CA GLY A 385 -1.90 6.35 6.61
C GLY A 385 -2.40 7.12 7.85
N ALA A 386 -3.55 7.81 7.72
CA ALA A 386 -4.03 8.80 8.68
C ALA A 386 -3.06 9.98 8.97
N GLY A 387 -2.04 10.20 8.13
CA GLY A 387 -1.04 11.27 8.27
C GLY A 387 0.14 10.96 9.20
N TYR A 388 0.04 9.95 10.07
CA TYR A 388 1.07 9.65 11.08
C TYR A 388 2.45 9.33 10.46
N TYR A 389 3.50 9.95 11.00
CA TYR A 389 4.88 9.79 10.52
C TYR A 389 5.33 8.31 10.44
N PHE A 390 4.93 7.46 11.39
CA PHE A 390 5.31 6.04 11.47
C PHE A 390 4.53 5.11 10.52
N PHE A 391 3.44 5.58 9.92
CA PHE A 391 2.81 4.95 8.75
C PHE A 391 3.32 5.52 7.41
N GLY A 392 4.15 6.57 7.45
CA GLY A 392 4.87 7.08 6.30
C GLY A 392 6.07 6.21 5.89
N HIS A 393 6.88 6.75 4.98
CA HIS A 393 8.15 6.16 4.52
C HIS A 393 9.33 6.89 5.14
N ALA A 394 10.42 6.17 5.45
CA ALA A 394 11.69 6.80 5.80
C ALA A 394 12.18 7.70 4.65
N THR A 395 12.75 8.86 4.95
CA THR A 395 13.29 9.78 3.93
C THR A 395 14.47 9.17 3.19
N TRP A 396 15.39 8.52 3.91
CA TRP A 396 16.49 7.79 3.31
C TRP A 396 16.82 6.50 4.09
N ASP A 397 17.50 6.64 5.23
CA ASP A 397 17.78 5.55 6.17
C ASP A 397 16.63 5.42 7.18
N GLY A 398 16.23 4.19 7.49
CA GLY A 398 15.16 3.89 8.43
C GLY A 398 14.28 2.72 7.99
N LEU A 399 13.29 2.40 8.83
CA LEU A 399 12.34 1.32 8.56
C LEU A 399 11.00 1.58 9.26
N TYR A 400 10.04 2.19 8.56
CA TYR A 400 8.67 2.39 9.05
C TYR A 400 7.71 1.30 8.55
N ILE A 401 6.47 1.31 9.04
CA ILE A 401 5.50 0.22 8.81
C ILE A 401 5.21 0.03 7.31
N ALA A 402 5.09 1.13 6.56
CA ALA A 402 4.87 1.10 5.12
C ALA A 402 6.04 0.49 4.33
N ASP A 403 7.26 0.61 4.84
CA ASP A 403 8.47 0.15 4.16
C ASP A 403 8.63 -1.37 4.21
N LEU A 404 7.91 -2.05 5.11
CA LEU A 404 7.81 -3.52 5.18
C LEU A 404 6.92 -4.11 4.08
N VAL A 405 5.92 -3.36 3.59
CA VAL A 405 4.82 -3.90 2.77
C VAL A 405 5.28 -4.42 1.41
N PHE A 406 6.02 -3.60 0.66
CA PHE A 406 6.54 -3.97 -0.67
C PHE A 406 7.53 -5.16 -0.62
N PRO A 407 8.59 -5.18 0.24
CA PRO A 407 9.48 -6.34 0.34
C PRO A 407 8.77 -7.60 0.84
N TRP A 408 7.73 -7.50 1.67
CA TRP A 408 6.91 -8.66 2.06
C TRP A 408 6.06 -9.22 0.91
N PHE A 409 5.54 -8.38 0.02
CA PHE A 409 4.85 -8.85 -1.20
C PHE A 409 5.79 -9.59 -2.16
N LEU A 410 6.99 -9.05 -2.42
CA LEU A 410 8.01 -9.72 -3.25
C LEU A 410 8.39 -11.07 -2.64
N TRP A 411 8.58 -11.10 -1.32
CA TRP A 411 8.89 -12.33 -0.58
C TRP A 411 7.76 -13.38 -0.64
N ILE A 412 6.50 -13.03 -0.32
CA ILE A 412 5.39 -14.00 -0.33
C ILE A 412 5.04 -14.48 -1.75
N MET A 413 5.33 -13.68 -2.79
CA MET A 413 5.33 -14.15 -4.18
C MET A 413 6.35 -15.28 -4.36
N GLY A 414 7.59 -15.08 -3.89
CA GLY A 414 8.66 -16.09 -3.87
C GLY A 414 8.25 -17.40 -3.20
N VAL A 415 7.59 -17.34 -2.04
CA VAL A 415 7.08 -18.52 -1.30
C VAL A 415 6.13 -19.37 -2.16
N CYS A 416 5.35 -18.74 -3.06
CA CYS A 416 4.43 -19.44 -3.95
C CYS A 416 5.10 -20.06 -5.20
N ILE A 417 6.27 -19.59 -5.64
CA ILE A 417 6.94 -20.05 -6.89
C ILE A 417 7.18 -21.57 -6.91
N PRO A 418 7.91 -22.18 -5.95
CA PRO A 418 8.22 -23.61 -6.03
C PRO A 418 6.98 -24.49 -5.85
N VAL A 419 5.96 -24.02 -5.12
CA VAL A 419 4.67 -24.70 -4.96
C VAL A 419 3.90 -24.71 -6.28
N SER A 420 3.87 -23.58 -6.99
CA SER A 420 3.28 -23.43 -8.32
C SER A 420 3.95 -24.36 -9.34
N ILE A 421 5.28 -24.30 -9.46
CA ILE A 421 6.04 -25.09 -10.43
C ILE A 421 5.89 -26.59 -10.16
N LYS A 422 6.02 -27.04 -8.90
CA LYS A 422 5.79 -28.46 -8.53
C LYS A 422 4.37 -28.94 -8.87
N SER A 423 3.36 -28.06 -8.76
CA SER A 423 1.97 -28.37 -9.14
C SER A 423 1.77 -28.48 -10.66
N GLN A 424 2.42 -27.64 -11.46
CA GLN A 424 2.36 -27.72 -12.93
C GLN A 424 3.12 -28.94 -13.47
N VAL A 425 4.33 -29.20 -12.95
CA VAL A 425 5.12 -30.40 -13.34
C VAL A 425 4.38 -31.68 -12.99
N LYS A 426 3.71 -31.76 -11.81
CA LYS A 426 2.88 -32.92 -11.45
C LYS A 426 1.67 -33.14 -12.38
N ARG A 427 1.22 -32.12 -13.11
CA ARG A 427 0.14 -32.23 -14.12
C ARG A 427 0.62 -32.66 -15.51
N GLY A 428 1.92 -32.97 -15.67
CA GLY A 428 2.49 -33.37 -16.96
C GLY A 428 2.75 -32.21 -17.92
N ASN A 429 2.61 -30.95 -17.49
CA ASN A 429 2.92 -29.80 -18.35
C ASN A 429 4.42 -29.75 -18.68
N SER A 430 4.76 -29.62 -19.97
CA SER A 430 6.15 -29.49 -20.40
C SER A 430 6.81 -28.23 -19.82
N ARG A 431 8.13 -28.27 -19.58
CA ARG A 431 8.89 -27.12 -19.08
C ARG A 431 8.70 -25.88 -19.96
N TRP A 432 8.69 -26.04 -21.29
CA TRP A 432 8.48 -24.93 -22.22
C TRP A 432 7.08 -24.31 -22.12
N THR A 433 6.03 -25.13 -21.93
CA THR A 433 4.66 -24.62 -21.67
C THR A 433 4.59 -23.83 -20.37
N ILE A 434 5.32 -24.25 -19.33
CA ILE A 434 5.40 -23.53 -18.05
C ILE A 434 6.17 -22.21 -18.24
N PHE A 435 7.31 -22.23 -18.92
CA PHE A 435 8.12 -21.04 -19.23
C PHE A 435 7.33 -19.98 -20.04
N LYS A 436 6.65 -20.37 -21.12
CA LYS A 436 5.81 -19.46 -21.92
C LYS A 436 4.71 -18.80 -21.08
N ARG A 437 4.12 -19.52 -20.11
CA ARG A 437 3.12 -18.97 -19.19
C ARG A 437 3.74 -18.00 -18.17
N ILE A 438 4.94 -18.28 -17.66
CA ILE A 438 5.70 -17.37 -16.79
C ILE A 438 5.98 -16.06 -17.54
N PHE A 439 6.55 -16.14 -18.75
CA PHE A 439 6.88 -14.98 -19.58
C PHE A 439 5.64 -14.09 -19.85
N ILE A 440 4.55 -14.68 -20.37
CA ILE A 440 3.30 -13.94 -20.63
C ILE A 440 2.77 -13.24 -19.37
N ARG A 441 2.83 -13.89 -18.20
CA ARG A 441 2.40 -13.29 -16.94
C ARG A 441 3.29 -12.11 -16.50
N SER A 442 4.60 -12.19 -16.71
CA SER A 442 5.52 -11.08 -16.46
C SER A 442 5.27 -9.91 -17.42
N CYS A 443 5.06 -10.17 -18.71
CA CYS A 443 4.70 -9.13 -19.68
C CYS A 443 3.39 -8.41 -19.30
N LYS A 444 2.37 -9.15 -18.85
CA LYS A 444 1.12 -8.55 -18.34
C LYS A 444 1.34 -7.66 -17.11
N LEU A 445 2.16 -8.10 -16.15
CA LEU A 445 2.50 -7.30 -14.96
C LEU A 445 3.20 -6.00 -15.33
N ILE A 446 4.20 -6.06 -16.23
CA ILE A 446 4.92 -4.89 -16.73
C ILE A 446 3.97 -3.94 -17.47
N LEU A 447 3.13 -4.46 -18.37
CA LEU A 447 2.16 -3.65 -19.12
C LEU A 447 1.15 -2.93 -18.22
N ILE A 448 0.61 -3.62 -17.20
CA ILE A 448 -0.30 -3.00 -16.22
C ILE A 448 0.46 -1.95 -15.37
N GLY A 449 1.73 -2.18 -15.04
CA GLY A 449 2.59 -1.20 -14.38
C GLY A 449 2.79 0.08 -15.18
N ILE A 450 3.07 -0.06 -16.48
CA ILE A 450 3.20 1.04 -17.44
C ILE A 450 1.88 1.82 -17.52
N LEU A 451 0.74 1.13 -17.71
CA LEU A 451 -0.58 1.75 -17.80
C LEU A 451 -0.98 2.51 -16.52
N LEU A 452 -0.69 1.96 -15.32
CA LEU A 452 -0.91 2.68 -14.06
C LEU A 452 0.04 3.87 -13.90
N GLY A 453 1.29 3.77 -14.39
CA GLY A 453 2.24 4.88 -14.43
C GLY A 453 1.71 6.08 -15.23
N SER A 454 1.04 5.83 -16.36
CA SER A 454 0.39 6.86 -17.18
C SER A 454 -0.86 7.50 -16.55
N LEU A 455 -1.45 6.91 -15.50
CA LEU A 455 -2.59 7.53 -14.79
C LEU A 455 -2.16 8.54 -13.72
N TRP A 456 -0.95 8.39 -13.18
CA TRP A 456 -0.44 9.16 -12.03
C TRP A 456 0.84 9.95 -12.31
N GLY A 457 1.29 9.96 -13.56
CA GLY A 457 2.49 10.68 -14.02
C GLY A 457 2.28 11.33 -15.39
N PRO A 458 3.33 11.91 -15.98
CA PRO A 458 3.26 12.50 -17.31
C PRO A 458 2.80 11.49 -18.37
N VAL A 459 1.83 11.90 -19.19
CA VAL A 459 1.33 11.13 -20.34
C VAL A 459 2.25 11.27 -21.56
N ASP A 460 3.17 12.24 -21.53
CA ASP A 460 4.21 12.41 -22.55
C ASP A 460 5.24 11.28 -22.48
N ILE A 461 5.46 10.61 -23.63
CA ILE A 461 6.38 9.50 -23.81
C ILE A 461 7.83 9.91 -23.46
N ASN A 462 8.20 11.19 -23.64
CA ASN A 462 9.55 11.70 -23.37
C ASN A 462 9.85 11.91 -21.86
N THR A 463 8.82 11.94 -21.02
CA THR A 463 8.92 12.15 -19.56
C THR A 463 8.21 11.07 -18.74
N MET A 464 7.72 10.03 -19.39
CA MET A 464 7.10 8.88 -18.73
C MET A 464 8.13 8.11 -17.87
N ARG A 465 7.75 7.81 -16.62
CA ARG A 465 8.55 6.99 -15.71
C ARG A 465 8.60 5.52 -16.17
N ILE A 466 9.80 4.97 -16.36
CA ILE A 466 9.99 3.57 -16.79
C ILE A 466 10.05 2.59 -15.60
N PRO A 467 10.86 2.83 -14.54
CA PRO A 467 10.87 1.98 -13.36
C PRO A 467 9.56 2.08 -12.59
N GLY A 468 9.17 1.00 -11.92
CA GLY A 468 7.95 0.98 -11.14
C GLY A 468 7.68 -0.35 -10.46
N VAL A 469 6.78 -0.31 -9.49
CA VAL A 469 6.50 -1.41 -8.56
C VAL A 469 6.11 -2.70 -9.32
N LEU A 470 5.13 -2.63 -10.22
CA LEU A 470 4.67 -3.80 -10.99
C LEU A 470 5.69 -4.27 -12.04
N GLN A 471 6.49 -3.36 -12.61
CA GLN A 471 7.60 -3.69 -13.50
C GLN A 471 8.65 -4.53 -12.76
N ARG A 472 9.06 -4.08 -11.56
CA ARG A 472 10.00 -4.80 -10.68
C ARG A 472 9.43 -6.16 -10.23
N PHE A 473 8.12 -6.25 -9.92
CA PHE A 473 7.45 -7.55 -9.71
C PHE A 473 7.54 -8.47 -10.93
N GLY A 474 7.25 -7.96 -12.13
CA GLY A 474 7.27 -8.74 -13.37
C GLY A 474 8.65 -9.35 -13.67
N ILE A 475 9.71 -8.55 -13.51
CA ILE A 475 11.10 -8.99 -13.75
C ILE A 475 11.56 -9.97 -12.66
N CYS A 476 11.37 -9.65 -11.37
CA CYS A 476 11.81 -10.53 -10.28
C CYS A 476 11.05 -11.87 -10.30
N TYR A 477 9.76 -11.87 -10.67
CA TYR A 477 8.98 -13.09 -10.92
C TYR A 477 9.54 -13.90 -12.08
N PHE A 478 9.88 -13.27 -13.20
CA PHE A 478 10.44 -13.94 -14.38
C PHE A 478 11.75 -14.66 -14.05
N VAL A 479 12.71 -13.94 -13.45
CA VAL A 479 14.02 -14.48 -13.10
C VAL A 479 13.88 -15.63 -12.10
N CYS A 480 13.19 -15.42 -10.98
CA CYS A 480 13.07 -16.45 -9.94
C CYS A 480 12.29 -17.69 -10.41
N CYS A 481 11.22 -17.52 -11.20
CA CYS A 481 10.49 -18.67 -11.74
C CYS A 481 11.32 -19.45 -12.77
N THR A 482 12.13 -18.76 -13.58
CA THR A 482 13.02 -19.39 -14.56
C THR A 482 14.12 -20.20 -13.84
N LEU A 483 14.78 -19.60 -12.85
CA LEU A 483 15.76 -20.29 -12.00
C LEU A 483 15.17 -21.55 -11.33
N VAL A 484 13.98 -21.47 -10.73
CA VAL A 484 13.34 -22.65 -10.12
C VAL A 484 12.94 -23.69 -11.18
N LEU A 485 12.45 -23.29 -12.36
CA LEU A 485 11.98 -24.21 -13.40
C LEU A 485 13.11 -25.08 -13.99
N PHE A 486 14.30 -24.52 -14.12
CA PHE A 486 15.46 -25.20 -14.72
C PHE A 486 16.43 -25.78 -13.67
N CYS A 487 16.68 -25.10 -12.55
CA CYS A 487 17.68 -25.51 -11.57
C CYS A 487 17.14 -26.33 -10.37
N MET A 488 15.82 -26.39 -10.14
CA MET A 488 15.27 -27.17 -9.02
C MET A 488 15.31 -28.67 -9.30
N THR A 489 16.03 -29.42 -8.47
CA THR A 489 16.08 -30.89 -8.56
C THR A 489 14.83 -31.51 -7.93
N VAL A 490 13.83 -31.82 -8.77
CA VAL A 490 12.52 -32.33 -8.31
C VAL A 490 12.59 -33.74 -7.69
N ASN A 491 13.67 -34.48 -7.94
CA ASN A 491 13.90 -35.83 -7.41
C ASN A 491 14.28 -35.78 -5.92
N ILE A 492 13.27 -35.72 -5.04
CA ILE A 492 13.43 -35.90 -3.60
C ILE A 492 13.76 -37.37 -3.33
N THR A 493 15.04 -37.73 -3.38
CA THR A 493 15.56 -38.99 -2.84
C THR A 493 15.29 -39.08 -1.34
N LYS A 494 15.10 -40.31 -0.83
CA LYS A 494 15.00 -40.56 0.61
C LYS A 494 16.33 -40.12 1.26
N PRO A 495 16.31 -39.42 2.41
CA PRO A 495 17.52 -38.89 3.02
C PRO A 495 18.43 -40.03 3.49
N GLU A 496 19.65 -40.06 2.93
CA GLU A 496 20.65 -41.10 3.17
C GLU A 496 21.52 -40.76 4.39
N ALA A 497 21.38 -41.57 5.44
CA ALA A 497 22.18 -41.74 6.68
C ALA A 497 22.67 -40.49 7.45
N SER A 498 23.32 -39.53 6.79
CA SER A 498 23.98 -38.37 7.41
C SER A 498 23.00 -37.31 7.92
N LYS A 499 23.06 -37.02 9.22
CA LYS A 499 22.20 -36.01 9.88
C LYS A 499 22.29 -34.61 9.26
N ILE A 500 23.44 -34.24 8.69
CA ILE A 500 23.69 -32.90 8.13
C ILE A 500 23.02 -32.71 6.76
N ARG A 501 23.16 -33.67 5.82
CA ARG A 501 22.48 -33.59 4.51
C ARG A 501 20.95 -33.56 4.67
N ALA A 502 20.41 -34.28 5.66
CA ALA A 502 18.99 -34.26 6.00
C ALA A 502 18.48 -32.90 6.54
N VAL A 503 19.35 -32.03 7.06
CA VAL A 503 19.01 -30.68 7.58
C VAL A 503 19.21 -29.58 6.52
N LEU A 504 20.04 -29.83 5.50
CA LEU A 504 20.30 -28.89 4.41
C LEU A 504 19.59 -29.25 3.09
N GLN A 505 18.73 -30.28 3.09
CA GLN A 505 18.04 -30.79 1.89
C GLN A 505 17.22 -29.70 1.15
N ASP A 506 16.69 -28.72 1.87
CA ASP A 506 15.97 -27.57 1.31
C ASP A 506 16.87 -26.61 0.52
N VAL A 507 18.13 -26.44 0.92
CA VAL A 507 19.13 -25.66 0.16
C VAL A 507 19.71 -26.51 -0.97
N GLN A 508 20.02 -27.79 -0.69
CA GLN A 508 20.63 -28.72 -1.64
C GLN A 508 19.75 -28.98 -2.89
N ILE A 509 18.42 -28.84 -2.79
CA ILE A 509 17.50 -29.00 -3.93
C ILE A 509 17.57 -27.83 -4.94
N ILE A 510 18.09 -26.66 -4.54
CA ILE A 510 18.18 -25.44 -5.37
C ILE A 510 19.59 -24.82 -5.38
N TRP A 511 20.63 -25.60 -5.09
CA TRP A 511 22.00 -25.12 -4.89
C TRP A 511 22.58 -24.33 -6.08
N ILE A 512 22.32 -24.76 -7.32
CA ILE A 512 22.79 -24.07 -8.54
C ILE A 512 22.20 -22.66 -8.63
N ALA A 513 20.90 -22.52 -8.36
CA ALA A 513 20.24 -21.22 -8.37
C ALA A 513 20.64 -20.34 -7.18
N TRP A 514 21.02 -20.93 -6.03
CA TRP A 514 21.67 -20.19 -4.95
C TRP A 514 23.00 -19.57 -5.40
N ILE A 515 23.87 -20.31 -6.11
CA ILE A 515 25.12 -19.76 -6.65
C ILE A 515 24.82 -18.61 -7.62
N LEU A 516 23.84 -18.77 -8.52
CA LEU A 516 23.47 -17.72 -9.48
C LEU A 516 22.90 -16.45 -8.79
N VAL A 517 22.08 -16.59 -7.75
CA VAL A 517 21.57 -15.43 -7.01
C VAL A 517 22.64 -14.78 -6.12
N LEU A 518 23.55 -15.57 -5.53
CA LEU A 518 24.70 -15.03 -4.79
C LEU A 518 25.67 -14.29 -5.72
N LEU A 519 25.81 -14.72 -6.98
CA LEU A 519 26.55 -13.98 -8.00
C LEU A 519 25.89 -12.61 -8.28
N LEU A 520 24.56 -12.55 -8.41
CA LEU A 520 23.85 -11.26 -8.59
C LEU A 520 24.01 -10.32 -7.37
N VAL A 521 24.00 -10.86 -6.15
CA VAL A 521 24.27 -10.08 -4.93
C VAL A 521 25.74 -9.61 -4.89
N LEU A 522 26.69 -10.46 -5.30
CA LEU A 522 28.10 -10.08 -5.42
C LEU A 522 28.29 -8.96 -6.47
N THR A 523 27.66 -9.06 -7.65
CA THR A 523 27.67 -8.01 -8.67
C THR A 523 27.06 -6.71 -8.15
N HIS A 524 25.94 -6.77 -7.42
CA HIS A 524 25.36 -5.59 -6.76
C HIS A 524 26.38 -4.96 -5.79
N CYS A 525 26.96 -5.73 -4.87
CA CYS A 525 27.94 -5.19 -3.91
C CYS A 525 29.20 -4.64 -4.59
N MET A 526 29.68 -5.29 -5.66
CA MET A 526 30.85 -4.80 -6.42
C MET A 526 30.55 -3.45 -7.09
N LEU A 527 29.40 -3.31 -7.75
CA LEU A 527 28.98 -2.03 -8.33
C LEU A 527 28.73 -0.96 -7.27
N THR A 528 28.09 -1.32 -6.14
CA THR A 528 27.77 -0.39 -5.06
C THR A 528 29.02 0.18 -4.37
N PHE A 529 30.08 -0.63 -4.17
CA PHE A 529 31.25 -0.24 -3.37
C PHE A 529 32.52 0.08 -4.16
N PHE A 530 32.64 -0.34 -5.42
CA PHE A 530 33.86 -0.16 -6.23
C PHE A 530 33.65 0.61 -7.54
N LEU A 531 32.42 1.04 -7.87
CA LEU A 531 32.20 1.96 -8.98
C LEU A 531 32.54 3.39 -8.52
N GLU A 532 33.55 3.98 -9.15
CA GLU A 532 33.89 5.39 -9.00
C GLU A 532 32.85 6.25 -9.72
N VAL A 533 32.32 7.27 -9.03
CA VAL A 533 31.29 8.18 -9.56
C VAL A 533 31.85 9.61 -9.59
N PRO A 534 31.79 10.33 -10.72
CA PRO A 534 32.37 11.67 -10.83
C PRO A 534 31.87 12.65 -9.75
N GLY A 535 32.81 13.18 -8.96
CA GLY A 535 32.53 14.16 -7.90
C GLY A 535 31.82 13.61 -6.66
N CYS A 536 31.86 12.28 -6.44
CA CYS A 536 31.27 11.63 -5.27
C CYS A 536 32.28 10.66 -4.63
N PRO A 537 32.27 10.46 -3.30
CA PRO A 537 33.10 9.43 -2.66
C PRO A 537 32.75 8.00 -3.14
N THR A 538 33.76 7.19 -3.43
CA THR A 538 33.58 5.78 -3.82
C THR A 538 32.87 5.01 -2.70
N GLY A 539 31.81 4.28 -3.05
CA GLY A 539 30.97 3.58 -2.06
C GLY A 539 29.99 4.45 -1.26
N TYR A 540 29.74 5.70 -1.67
CA TYR A 540 28.76 6.58 -1.03
C TYR A 540 27.32 6.04 -1.13
N LEU A 541 26.62 5.98 0.01
CA LEU A 541 25.24 5.47 0.15
C LEU A 541 24.23 6.53 0.63
N GLY A 542 24.61 7.82 0.71
CA GLY A 542 23.76 8.89 1.24
C GLY A 542 22.77 9.48 0.22
N PRO A 543 21.87 10.38 0.67
CA PRO A 543 20.89 11.06 -0.19
C PRO A 543 21.49 12.24 -0.97
N GLY A 544 22.78 12.58 -0.78
CA GLY A 544 23.42 13.76 -1.38
C GLY A 544 22.94 15.09 -0.79
N GLY A 545 23.36 16.20 -1.40
CA GLY A 545 22.88 17.55 -1.10
C GLY A 545 23.36 18.05 0.27
N LEU A 546 22.43 18.20 1.22
CA LEU A 546 22.74 18.64 2.59
C LEU A 546 23.33 17.53 3.49
N HIS A 547 23.29 16.25 3.08
CA HIS A 547 23.87 15.16 3.87
C HIS A 547 25.40 15.16 3.77
N ASP A 548 26.08 15.17 4.92
CA ASP A 548 27.56 15.29 4.98
C ASP A 548 28.07 16.57 4.29
N TYR A 549 27.29 17.67 4.32
CA TYR A 549 27.61 18.94 3.62
C TYR A 549 29.00 19.53 3.93
N PHE A 550 29.56 19.23 5.10
CA PHE A 550 30.85 19.73 5.59
C PHE A 550 31.91 18.62 5.75
N TYR A 551 31.94 17.62 4.85
CA TYR A 551 32.76 16.41 4.97
C TYR A 551 34.10 16.49 4.22
N GLU A 552 35.18 16.77 4.94
CA GLU A 552 36.55 16.76 4.39
C GLU A 552 36.93 15.37 3.81
N PRO A 553 37.62 15.28 2.65
CA PRO A 553 38.17 16.36 1.83
C PRO A 553 37.21 16.89 0.73
N TYR A 554 35.94 16.48 0.74
CA TYR A 554 34.93 16.89 -0.24
C TYR A 554 34.16 18.10 0.29
N GLN A 555 34.62 19.31 -0.04
CA GLN A 555 34.11 20.57 0.53
C GLN A 555 32.58 20.73 0.49
N THR A 556 31.91 20.10 -0.49
CA THR A 556 30.48 19.71 -0.40
C THR A 556 30.25 18.38 -1.12
N ILE A 557 29.30 17.56 -0.66
CA ILE A 557 28.80 16.41 -1.43
C ILE A 557 27.61 16.87 -2.28
N GLY A 558 27.82 16.99 -3.59
CA GLY A 558 26.81 17.57 -4.49
C GLY A 558 25.47 16.81 -4.52
N PRO A 559 24.35 17.48 -4.84
CA PRO A 559 23.03 16.85 -4.90
C PRO A 559 22.92 15.79 -6.00
N HIS A 560 23.84 15.78 -6.97
CA HIS A 560 23.94 14.76 -8.00
C HIS A 560 24.32 13.38 -7.45
N CYS A 561 25.04 13.33 -6.31
CA CYS A 561 25.52 12.11 -5.66
C CYS A 561 24.45 11.26 -4.95
N ILE A 562 23.16 11.62 -5.03
CA ILE A 562 22.07 10.85 -4.41
C ILE A 562 22.13 9.36 -4.77
N GLY A 563 22.30 8.52 -3.75
CA GLY A 563 22.42 7.06 -3.90
C GLY A 563 23.70 6.58 -4.59
N GLY A 564 24.71 7.44 -4.77
CA GLY A 564 26.02 7.11 -5.32
C GLY A 564 25.94 6.31 -6.62
N ALA A 565 26.56 5.14 -6.64
CA ALA A 565 26.58 4.24 -7.79
C ALA A 565 25.18 3.84 -8.29
N ALA A 566 24.17 3.71 -7.41
CA ALA A 566 22.81 3.38 -7.81
C ALA A 566 22.18 4.53 -8.62
N GLY A 567 22.18 5.74 -8.04
CA GLY A 567 21.60 6.92 -8.68
C GLY A 567 22.33 7.33 -9.95
N TYR A 568 23.65 7.11 -10.02
CA TYR A 568 24.44 7.31 -11.23
C TYR A 568 24.04 6.34 -12.35
N ILE A 569 24.03 5.02 -12.09
CA ILE A 569 23.64 4.01 -13.09
C ILE A 569 22.23 4.28 -13.63
N ASP A 570 21.28 4.62 -12.75
CA ASP A 570 19.91 4.91 -13.19
C ASP A 570 19.80 6.21 -14.01
N LYS A 571 20.56 7.27 -13.66
CA LYS A 571 20.62 8.51 -14.44
C LYS A 571 21.25 8.31 -15.82
N GLU A 572 22.28 7.47 -15.95
CA GLU A 572 22.94 7.18 -17.23
C GLU A 572 22.11 6.22 -18.13
N VAL A 573 21.62 5.11 -17.56
CA VAL A 573 21.00 4.02 -18.35
C VAL A 573 19.51 4.27 -18.64
N ILE A 574 18.76 4.82 -17.66
CA ILE A 574 17.32 5.11 -17.83
C ILE A 574 17.09 6.56 -18.30
N GLN A 575 18.07 7.45 -18.12
CA GLN A 575 17.98 8.90 -18.33
C GLN A 575 17.18 9.63 -17.24
N LYS A 576 17.70 10.80 -16.80
CA LYS A 576 17.10 11.64 -15.74
C LYS A 576 15.61 12.00 -15.96
N ARG A 577 15.10 11.93 -17.19
CA ARG A 577 13.68 12.20 -17.55
C ARG A 577 12.72 11.02 -17.38
N HIS A 578 13.22 9.79 -17.26
CA HIS A 578 12.40 8.57 -17.13
C HIS A 578 12.46 7.92 -15.73
N ILE A 579 13.16 8.56 -14.79
CA ILE A 579 13.21 8.21 -13.36
C ILE A 579 12.18 9.03 -12.55
N TYR A 580 11.95 8.64 -11.29
CA TYR A 580 11.11 9.39 -10.37
C TYR A 580 11.67 10.79 -10.04
N GLN A 581 10.89 11.83 -10.35
CA GLN A 581 11.33 13.24 -10.21
C GLN A 581 11.22 13.80 -8.78
N TRP A 582 10.38 13.21 -7.92
CA TRP A 582 9.96 13.82 -6.66
C TRP A 582 10.23 12.94 -5.41
N PRO A 583 11.44 12.39 -5.21
CA PRO A 583 11.76 11.66 -3.98
C PRO A 583 11.65 12.57 -2.75
N THR A 584 11.30 11.98 -1.61
CA THR A 584 11.16 12.66 -0.30
C THR A 584 12.43 13.42 0.12
N THR A 585 13.60 12.99 -0.37
CA THR A 585 14.90 13.64 -0.14
C THR A 585 15.02 15.05 -0.73
N ILE A 586 14.18 15.47 -1.69
CA ILE A 586 14.23 16.84 -2.21
C ILE A 586 13.81 17.84 -1.11
N GLY A 587 12.74 17.53 -0.37
CA GLY A 587 12.25 18.40 0.71
C GLY A 587 13.19 18.46 1.92
N THR A 588 13.79 17.33 2.30
CA THR A 588 14.63 17.23 3.50
C THR A 588 16.10 17.54 3.22
N TYR A 589 16.70 16.96 2.17
CA TYR A 589 18.14 17.01 1.88
C TYR A 589 18.50 17.91 0.68
N LYS A 590 17.51 18.50 -0.01
CA LYS A 590 17.71 19.29 -1.25
C LYS A 590 18.48 18.53 -2.34
N SER A 591 18.19 17.23 -2.44
CA SER A 591 18.80 16.31 -3.41
C SER A 591 18.31 16.54 -4.85
N GLU A 592 18.89 15.82 -5.81
CA GLU A 592 18.24 15.60 -7.11
C GLU A 592 17.15 14.52 -7.07
N ALA A 593 16.48 14.34 -8.23
CA ALA A 593 15.65 13.18 -8.58
C ALA A 593 16.42 11.84 -8.47
N TYR A 594 15.71 10.79 -8.04
CA TYR A 594 16.23 9.45 -7.76
C TYR A 594 15.09 8.42 -7.78
N ASP A 595 15.34 7.21 -8.31
CA ASP A 595 14.32 6.17 -8.46
C ASP A 595 14.56 4.94 -7.56
N PRO A 596 13.73 4.68 -6.52
CA PRO A 596 13.89 3.52 -5.65
C PRO A 596 13.54 2.18 -6.33
N GLU A 597 12.83 2.21 -7.46
CA GLU A 597 12.53 1.04 -8.28
C GLU A 597 13.60 0.75 -9.37
N GLY A 598 14.68 1.53 -9.42
CA GLY A 598 15.78 1.45 -10.40
C GLY A 598 16.58 0.13 -10.49
N LEU A 599 17.58 0.11 -11.37
CA LEU A 599 18.29 -1.09 -11.85
C LEU A 599 19.14 -1.76 -10.78
N LEU A 600 19.93 -1.00 -10.01
CA LEU A 600 20.87 -1.62 -9.06
C LEU A 600 20.15 -2.29 -7.89
N GLY A 601 19.03 -1.70 -7.42
CA GLY A 601 18.14 -2.28 -6.42
C GLY A 601 17.24 -3.42 -6.94
N MET A 602 17.17 -3.63 -8.26
CA MET A 602 16.48 -4.78 -8.84
C MET A 602 17.23 -6.10 -8.56
N LEU A 603 18.57 -6.06 -8.45
CA LEU A 603 19.39 -7.24 -8.12
C LEU A 603 19.11 -7.74 -6.70
N THR A 604 19.06 -6.84 -5.73
CA THR A 604 18.66 -7.16 -4.34
C THR A 604 17.17 -7.45 -4.21
N SER A 605 16.32 -6.93 -5.10
CA SER A 605 14.90 -7.34 -5.20
C SER A 605 14.73 -8.78 -5.69
N ILE A 606 15.56 -9.24 -6.63
CA ILE A 606 15.61 -10.67 -7.03
C ILE A 606 16.01 -11.53 -5.82
N PHE A 607 16.98 -11.09 -5.01
CA PHE A 607 17.36 -11.77 -3.78
C PHE A 607 16.24 -11.80 -2.72
N GLN A 608 15.48 -10.71 -2.55
CA GLN A 608 14.28 -10.68 -1.69
C GLN A 608 13.25 -11.75 -2.08
N VAL A 609 12.96 -11.90 -3.38
CA VAL A 609 12.08 -12.95 -3.89
C VAL A 609 12.70 -14.33 -3.67
N TRP A 610 14.01 -14.48 -3.83
CA TRP A 610 14.73 -15.75 -3.64
C TRP A 610 14.71 -16.26 -2.19
N LEU A 611 14.80 -15.38 -1.18
CA LEU A 611 14.60 -15.75 0.22
C LEU A 611 13.17 -16.26 0.48
N GLY A 612 12.19 -15.71 -0.24
CA GLY A 612 10.84 -16.27 -0.34
C GLY A 612 10.82 -17.67 -0.98
N VAL A 613 11.55 -17.88 -2.08
CA VAL A 613 11.68 -19.21 -2.73
C VAL A 613 12.25 -20.25 -1.76
N GLN A 614 13.31 -19.95 -1.01
CA GLN A 614 13.87 -20.85 0.00
C GLN A 614 12.82 -21.24 1.07
N THR A 615 12.02 -20.27 1.51
CA THR A 615 10.91 -20.48 2.45
C THR A 615 9.84 -21.40 1.86
N GLY A 616 9.52 -21.23 0.57
CA GLY A 616 8.62 -22.11 -0.18
C GLY A 616 9.15 -23.53 -0.39
N VAL A 617 10.46 -23.70 -0.68
CA VAL A 617 11.10 -25.01 -0.80
C VAL A 617 11.12 -25.72 0.56
N THR A 618 11.46 -25.01 1.64
CA THR A 618 11.38 -25.51 3.03
C THR A 618 10.01 -26.13 3.32
N MET A 619 8.93 -25.47 2.91
CA MET A 619 7.56 -25.94 3.10
C MET A 619 7.24 -27.24 2.32
N LEU A 620 7.87 -27.44 1.16
CA LEU A 620 7.70 -28.61 0.29
C LEU A 620 8.58 -29.81 0.69
N VAL A 621 9.72 -29.55 1.34
CA VAL A 621 10.68 -30.57 1.78
C VAL A 621 10.31 -31.11 3.16
N TYR A 622 9.99 -30.23 4.12
CA TYR A 622 9.66 -30.65 5.48
C TYR A 622 8.13 -30.87 5.63
N PRO A 623 7.65 -32.11 5.82
CA PRO A 623 6.21 -32.39 5.92
C PRO A 623 5.62 -32.07 7.31
N ARG A 624 6.44 -32.13 8.37
CA ARG A 624 6.01 -31.88 9.76
C ARG A 624 6.01 -30.38 10.04
N ALA A 625 4.89 -29.87 10.58
CA ALA A 625 4.72 -28.45 10.89
C ALA A 625 5.80 -27.89 11.84
N SER A 626 6.15 -28.65 12.89
CA SER A 626 7.20 -28.27 13.85
C SER A 626 8.59 -28.19 13.21
N SER A 627 8.88 -28.98 12.18
CA SER A 627 10.14 -28.90 11.41
C SER A 627 10.19 -27.64 10.56
N ARG A 628 9.06 -27.25 9.93
CA ARG A 628 8.95 -25.99 9.18
C ARG A 628 9.20 -24.79 10.09
N LEU A 629 8.51 -24.72 11.23
CA LEU A 629 8.67 -23.63 12.20
C LEU A 629 10.12 -23.52 12.71
N LYS A 630 10.77 -24.65 13.05
CA LYS A 630 12.19 -24.64 13.44
C LYS A 630 13.12 -24.17 12.32
N ARG A 631 12.89 -24.57 11.06
CA ARG A 631 13.72 -24.17 9.91
C ARG A 631 13.51 -22.70 9.52
N TRP A 632 12.27 -22.23 9.52
CA TRP A 632 11.94 -20.81 9.30
C TRP A 632 12.49 -19.92 10.42
N GLY A 633 12.38 -20.34 11.69
CA GLY A 633 12.98 -19.63 12.83
C GLY A 633 14.51 -19.55 12.73
N ALA A 634 15.18 -20.63 12.32
CA ALA A 634 16.62 -20.62 12.07
C ALA A 634 17.01 -19.64 10.94
N TRP A 635 16.25 -19.61 9.83
CA TRP A 635 16.47 -18.62 8.76
C TRP A 635 16.23 -17.19 9.23
N ALA A 636 15.22 -16.94 10.06
CA ALA A 636 14.93 -15.61 10.62
C ALA A 636 16.07 -15.13 11.52
N VAL A 637 16.59 -15.99 12.41
CA VAL A 637 17.75 -15.67 13.26
C VAL A 637 18.99 -15.37 12.40
N VAL A 638 19.26 -16.17 11.37
CA VAL A 638 20.43 -15.96 10.49
C VAL A 638 20.35 -14.67 9.69
N THR A 639 19.23 -14.37 9.01
CA THR A 639 19.14 -13.12 8.24
C THR A 639 18.94 -11.90 9.13
N GLY A 640 18.26 -12.04 10.28
CA GLY A 640 18.17 -10.99 11.29
C GLY A 640 19.55 -10.61 11.81
N ALA A 641 20.34 -11.58 12.31
CA ALA A 641 21.69 -11.33 12.82
C ALA A 641 22.61 -10.72 11.75
N LEU A 642 22.58 -11.22 10.51
CA LEU A 642 23.41 -10.68 9.42
C LEU A 642 22.97 -9.26 9.02
N GLY A 643 21.67 -9.00 8.93
CA GLY A 643 21.14 -7.66 8.62
C GLY A 643 21.48 -6.63 9.70
N THR A 644 21.31 -6.99 10.98
CA THR A 644 21.65 -6.15 12.13
C THR A 644 23.17 -5.91 12.25
N LEU A 645 24.01 -6.89 11.90
CA LEU A 645 25.45 -6.74 11.83
C LEU A 645 25.85 -5.72 10.75
N LEU A 646 25.26 -5.81 9.55
CA LEU A 646 25.56 -4.92 8.43
C LEU A 646 25.17 -3.46 8.71
N CYS A 647 24.05 -3.21 9.41
CA CYS A 647 23.67 -1.86 9.85
C CYS A 647 24.34 -1.42 11.18
N GLY A 648 25.30 -2.20 11.69
CA GLY A 648 26.05 -1.85 12.90
C GLY A 648 25.19 -1.67 14.16
N CYS A 649 24.07 -2.39 14.25
CA CYS A 649 23.05 -2.24 15.30
C CYS A 649 22.39 -0.84 15.39
N LYS A 650 22.48 0.00 14.34
CA LYS A 650 21.88 1.33 14.27
C LYS A 650 20.79 1.42 13.19
N GLN A 651 19.95 2.44 13.28
CA GLN A 651 18.96 2.77 12.25
C GLN A 651 19.61 3.51 11.07
N THR A 652 20.49 4.48 11.38
CA THR A 652 21.25 5.26 10.39
C THR A 652 22.73 4.87 10.41
N GLY A 653 23.39 4.90 9.24
CA GLY A 653 24.78 4.47 9.11
C GLY A 653 25.01 2.96 9.31
N GLY A 654 26.20 2.59 9.78
CA GLY A 654 26.70 1.21 9.74
C GLY A 654 27.57 0.97 8.49
N TRP A 655 27.80 -0.29 8.12
CA TRP A 655 28.50 -0.63 6.86
C TRP A 655 27.54 -0.62 5.67
N ILE A 656 26.30 -1.08 5.89
CA ILE A 656 25.18 -0.98 4.94
C ILE A 656 23.95 -0.52 5.75
N PRO A 657 23.55 0.76 5.68
CA PRO A 657 22.41 1.27 6.45
C PRO A 657 21.12 0.59 6.03
N LEU A 658 20.13 0.55 6.94
CA LEU A 658 18.79 0.05 6.63
C LEU A 658 18.08 1.05 5.73
N ASN A 659 18.22 0.86 4.43
CA ASN A 659 17.76 1.81 3.43
C ASN A 659 16.88 1.12 2.38
N LYS A 660 15.62 1.57 2.28
CA LYS A 660 14.63 1.07 1.30
C LYS A 660 14.90 1.61 -0.10
N ASN A 661 15.31 2.88 -0.22
CA ASN A 661 15.43 3.56 -1.50
C ASN A 661 16.52 2.93 -2.36
N LEU A 662 17.69 2.63 -1.76
CA LEU A 662 18.76 1.83 -2.35
C LEU A 662 18.42 0.33 -2.52
N TRP A 663 17.30 -0.13 -1.95
CA TRP A 663 16.95 -1.53 -1.74
C TRP A 663 18.12 -2.35 -1.13
N SER A 664 18.69 -1.80 -0.06
CA SER A 664 19.95 -2.26 0.54
C SER A 664 19.94 -3.72 1.02
N LEU A 665 21.13 -4.34 1.07
CA LEU A 665 21.27 -5.75 1.47
C LEU A 665 20.85 -6.00 2.93
N SER A 666 21.12 -5.07 3.85
CA SER A 666 20.67 -5.12 5.24
C SER A 666 19.15 -5.02 5.35
N PHE A 667 18.51 -4.11 4.60
CA PHE A 667 17.05 -4.00 4.50
C PHE A 667 16.39 -5.30 3.99
N VAL A 668 16.95 -5.92 2.94
CA VAL A 668 16.49 -7.23 2.44
C VAL A 668 16.56 -8.33 3.51
N LEU A 669 17.67 -8.40 4.26
CA LEU A 669 17.88 -9.42 5.28
C LEU A 669 17.00 -9.23 6.52
N VAL A 670 16.78 -7.99 6.96
CA VAL A 670 15.90 -7.63 8.09
C VAL A 670 14.41 -7.80 7.71
N THR A 671 13.98 -7.31 6.54
CA THR A 671 12.58 -7.48 6.09
C THR A 671 12.22 -8.96 5.91
N ASN A 672 13.15 -9.80 5.42
CA ASN A 672 12.99 -11.25 5.39
C ASN A 672 12.85 -11.88 6.79
N CYS A 673 13.62 -11.41 7.78
CA CYS A 673 13.48 -11.88 9.17
C CYS A 673 12.04 -11.64 9.68
N PHE A 674 11.53 -10.41 9.55
CA PHE A 674 10.16 -10.09 9.97
C PHE A 674 9.10 -10.85 9.15
N ALA A 675 9.31 -11.05 7.84
CA ALA A 675 8.42 -11.85 7.00
C ALA A 675 8.34 -13.33 7.46
N LEU A 676 9.49 -13.93 7.80
CA LEU A 676 9.55 -15.28 8.35
C LEU A 676 8.86 -15.40 9.70
N LEU A 677 9.07 -14.45 10.61
CA LEU A 677 8.43 -14.43 11.92
C LEU A 677 6.90 -14.27 11.81
N LEU A 678 6.42 -13.35 10.97
CA LEU A 678 5.00 -13.14 10.72
C LEU A 678 4.35 -14.37 10.05
N LEU A 679 5.00 -14.98 9.03
CA LEU A 679 4.47 -16.20 8.42
C LEU A 679 4.46 -17.38 9.41
N ALA A 680 5.49 -17.53 10.24
CA ALA A 680 5.54 -18.57 11.27
C ALA A 680 4.41 -18.42 12.29
N PHE A 681 4.15 -17.19 12.76
CA PHE A 681 3.03 -16.85 13.63
C PHE A 681 1.67 -17.17 12.98
N LEU A 682 1.41 -16.64 11.77
CA LEU A 682 0.16 -16.88 11.04
C LEU A 682 -0.06 -18.37 10.74
N TYR A 683 0.99 -19.12 10.37
CA TYR A 683 0.91 -20.56 10.15
C TYR A 683 0.57 -21.32 11.44
N PHE A 684 1.16 -20.93 12.58
CA PHE A 684 0.84 -21.51 13.88
C PHE A 684 -0.61 -21.23 14.31
N VAL A 685 -1.06 -19.98 14.22
CA VAL A 685 -2.40 -19.56 14.66
C VAL A 685 -3.51 -20.14 13.76
N ILE A 686 -3.33 -20.10 12.44
CA ILE A 686 -4.41 -20.39 11.47
C ILE A 686 -4.42 -21.86 11.03
N ASP A 687 -3.28 -22.40 10.60
CA ASP A 687 -3.24 -23.74 9.99
C ASP A 687 -2.95 -24.86 11.00
N ILE A 688 -2.17 -24.60 12.06
CA ILE A 688 -1.90 -25.55 13.16
C ILE A 688 -2.99 -25.48 14.24
N LYS A 689 -3.08 -24.37 14.99
CA LYS A 689 -4.00 -24.22 16.13
C LYS A 689 -5.45 -23.97 15.72
N ARG A 690 -5.66 -23.33 14.57
CA ARG A 690 -6.99 -22.92 14.04
C ARG A 690 -7.77 -22.02 15.01
N TRP A 691 -7.06 -21.22 15.81
CA TRP A 691 -7.67 -20.22 16.69
C TRP A 691 -8.34 -19.09 15.91
N TRP A 692 -7.89 -18.86 14.68
CA TRP A 692 -8.43 -17.86 13.78
C TRP A 692 -8.58 -18.41 12.35
N SER A 693 -9.55 -17.88 11.61
CA SER A 693 -9.90 -18.33 10.26
C SER A 693 -9.02 -17.73 9.15
N GLY A 694 -8.34 -16.61 9.45
CA GLY A 694 -7.66 -15.71 8.51
C GLY A 694 -8.51 -14.51 8.03
N SER A 695 -9.83 -14.54 8.26
CA SER A 695 -10.76 -13.48 7.86
C SER A 695 -10.69 -12.30 8.83
N PRO A 696 -10.68 -11.02 8.38
CA PRO A 696 -11.06 -10.53 7.06
C PRO A 696 -9.92 -10.34 6.05
N PHE A 697 -8.68 -10.78 6.36
CA PHE A 697 -7.52 -10.58 5.47
C PHE A 697 -7.38 -11.67 4.40
N PHE A 698 -7.80 -12.90 4.70
CA PHE A 698 -7.74 -14.05 3.80
C PHE A 698 -8.39 -13.77 2.44
N GLU A 699 -9.54 -13.10 2.44
CA GLU A 699 -10.35 -12.78 1.26
C GLU A 699 -9.66 -11.76 0.33
N PRO A 700 -9.19 -10.58 0.81
CA PRO A 700 -8.23 -9.71 0.10
C PRO A 700 -7.02 -10.45 -0.47
N GLY A 701 -6.42 -11.35 0.31
CA GLY A 701 -5.22 -12.11 -0.07
C GLY A 701 -5.40 -13.02 -1.29
N MET A 702 -6.63 -13.47 -1.56
CA MET A 702 -6.98 -14.27 -2.73
C MET A 702 -7.13 -13.44 -4.02
N ASN A 703 -7.35 -12.12 -3.92
CA ASN A 703 -7.60 -11.22 -5.04
C ASN A 703 -6.67 -9.99 -5.04
N SER A 704 -5.52 -10.04 -4.37
CA SER A 704 -4.68 -8.88 -4.07
C SER A 704 -4.22 -8.05 -5.28
N ILE A 705 -4.10 -8.66 -6.47
CA ILE A 705 -3.76 -7.94 -7.71
C ILE A 705 -4.92 -7.06 -8.18
N LEU A 706 -6.16 -7.56 -8.09
CA LEU A 706 -7.35 -6.76 -8.37
C LEU A 706 -7.51 -5.64 -7.34
N LEU A 707 -7.25 -5.90 -6.07
CA LEU A 707 -7.28 -4.86 -5.03
C LEU A 707 -6.20 -3.79 -5.27
N TYR A 708 -4.97 -4.18 -5.59
CA TYR A 708 -3.88 -3.24 -5.92
C TYR A 708 -4.27 -2.34 -7.11
N VAL A 709 -4.69 -2.95 -8.23
CA VAL A 709 -5.02 -2.20 -9.46
C VAL A 709 -6.29 -1.39 -9.27
N GLY A 710 -7.31 -1.96 -8.62
CA GLY A 710 -8.58 -1.29 -8.33
C GLY A 710 -8.42 -0.09 -7.41
N HIS A 711 -7.65 -0.22 -6.33
CA HIS A 711 -7.26 0.90 -5.46
C HIS A 711 -6.50 1.96 -6.27
N SER A 712 -5.47 1.55 -7.02
CA SER A 712 -4.67 2.46 -7.87
C SER A 712 -5.47 3.14 -8.98
N VAL A 713 -6.71 2.73 -9.28
CA VAL A 713 -7.59 3.36 -10.27
C VAL A 713 -8.72 4.17 -9.62
N ALA A 714 -9.23 3.72 -8.48
CA ALA A 714 -10.29 4.42 -7.71
C ALA A 714 -9.74 5.44 -6.70
N ASN A 715 -8.43 5.54 -6.55
CA ASN A 715 -7.76 6.62 -5.84
C ASN A 715 -8.25 7.99 -6.37
N SER A 716 -8.44 8.96 -5.48
CA SER A 716 -9.11 10.25 -5.77
C SER A 716 -10.57 10.17 -6.25
N MET A 717 -11.25 9.00 -6.22
CA MET A 717 -12.65 8.87 -6.62
C MET A 717 -13.58 8.59 -5.42
N LEU A 718 -14.73 9.28 -5.38
CA LEU A 718 -15.84 8.90 -4.51
C LEU A 718 -16.41 7.52 -4.93
N PRO A 719 -16.84 6.65 -3.99
CA PRO A 719 -16.83 6.82 -2.54
C PRO A 719 -15.53 6.36 -1.83
N TRP A 720 -14.45 6.03 -2.56
CA TRP A 720 -13.22 5.50 -1.96
C TRP A 720 -12.40 6.57 -1.25
N HIS A 721 -12.10 7.67 -1.93
CA HIS A 721 -11.49 8.86 -1.34
C HIS A 721 -12.53 9.97 -1.22
N TYR A 722 -12.52 10.71 -0.11
CA TYR A 722 -13.38 11.88 0.08
C TYR A 722 -12.69 12.95 0.93
N VAL A 723 -13.02 14.22 0.68
CA VAL A 723 -12.50 15.36 1.46
C VAL A 723 -13.66 16.15 2.02
N TYR A 724 -13.61 16.46 3.32
CA TYR A 724 -14.60 17.32 3.99
C TYR A 724 -13.90 18.41 4.81
N GLY A 725 -14.15 19.67 4.46
CA GLY A 725 -13.40 20.80 5.00
C GLY A 725 -11.88 20.65 4.78
N PRO A 726 -11.04 21.18 5.68
CA PRO A 726 -9.59 21.18 5.50
C PRO A 726 -8.88 19.90 6.00
N MET A 727 -9.60 18.95 6.63
CA MET A 727 -9.07 17.68 7.15
C MET A 727 -7.70 17.78 7.85
N ARG A 728 -7.65 18.63 8.89
CA ARG A 728 -6.43 19.05 9.61
C ARG A 728 -5.99 18.13 10.75
N THR A 729 -6.80 17.15 11.14
CA THR A 729 -6.52 16.27 12.29
C THR A 729 -6.28 14.83 11.84
N HIS A 730 -5.46 14.08 12.57
CA HIS A 730 -5.23 12.66 12.31
C HIS A 730 -6.55 11.87 12.41
N PHE A 731 -7.49 12.23 13.28
CA PHE A 731 -8.83 11.65 13.37
C PHE A 731 -9.62 11.78 12.07
N ALA A 732 -9.63 12.97 11.45
CA ALA A 732 -10.34 13.20 10.20
C ALA A 732 -9.75 12.36 9.05
N ARG A 733 -8.43 12.23 9.01
CA ARG A 733 -7.70 11.39 8.05
C ARG A 733 -7.87 9.90 8.35
N LEU A 734 -7.90 9.50 9.62
CA LEU A 734 -8.04 8.12 10.07
C LEU A 734 -9.40 7.53 9.69
N ILE A 735 -10.50 8.28 9.83
CA ILE A 735 -11.81 7.83 9.37
C ILE A 735 -11.80 7.61 7.86
N GLU A 736 -11.16 8.49 7.10
CA GLU A 736 -11.09 8.43 5.64
C GLU A 736 -10.25 7.22 5.16
N SER A 737 -9.00 7.08 5.61
CA SER A 737 -8.15 5.94 5.26
C SER A 737 -8.74 4.59 5.72
N LEU A 738 -9.41 4.55 6.88
CA LEU A 738 -10.13 3.34 7.34
C LEU A 738 -11.38 3.06 6.50
N TRP A 739 -12.09 4.07 6.03
CA TRP A 739 -13.26 3.94 5.16
C TRP A 739 -12.87 3.39 3.79
N GLY A 740 -11.87 3.99 3.11
CA GLY A 740 -11.33 3.50 1.84
C GLY A 740 -10.85 2.04 1.94
N THR A 741 -10.07 1.74 2.97
CA THR A 741 -9.64 0.36 3.28
C THR A 741 -10.82 -0.59 3.53
N SER A 742 -11.83 -0.16 4.29
CA SER A 742 -13.01 -0.99 4.61
C SER A 742 -13.87 -1.29 3.38
N LEU A 743 -14.03 -0.34 2.46
CA LEU A 743 -14.71 -0.58 1.18
C LEU A 743 -13.97 -1.68 0.37
N TRP A 744 -12.64 -1.65 0.31
CA TRP A 744 -11.85 -2.69 -0.36
C TRP A 744 -11.96 -4.07 0.32
N VAL A 745 -12.11 -4.13 1.63
CA VAL A 745 -12.43 -5.39 2.36
C VAL A 745 -13.81 -5.92 1.96
N VAL A 746 -14.84 -5.06 1.92
CA VAL A 746 -16.20 -5.45 1.50
C VAL A 746 -16.22 -5.97 0.06
N VAL A 747 -15.52 -5.29 -0.87
CA VAL A 747 -15.35 -5.74 -2.26
C VAL A 747 -14.64 -7.10 -2.33
N ALA A 748 -13.59 -7.31 -1.54
CA ALA A 748 -12.87 -8.59 -1.50
C ALA A 748 -13.75 -9.74 -0.98
N ILE A 749 -14.54 -9.50 0.07
CA ILE A 749 -15.50 -10.47 0.62
C ILE A 749 -16.59 -10.79 -0.42
N TYR A 750 -17.11 -9.79 -1.13
CA TYR A 750 -18.09 -9.99 -2.21
C TYR A 750 -17.53 -10.84 -3.36
N LEU A 751 -16.31 -10.53 -3.84
CA LEU A 751 -15.64 -11.33 -4.87
C LEU A 751 -15.37 -12.76 -4.41
N TYR A 752 -15.00 -12.96 -3.14
CA TYR A 752 -14.84 -14.28 -2.54
C TYR A 752 -16.15 -15.08 -2.50
N GLN A 753 -17.26 -14.45 -2.10
CA GLN A 753 -18.60 -15.07 -2.12
C GLN A 753 -19.04 -15.46 -3.53
N LYS A 754 -18.79 -14.60 -4.53
CA LYS A 754 -19.01 -14.88 -5.96
C LYS A 754 -18.01 -15.87 -6.56
N LYS A 755 -16.99 -16.30 -5.80
CA LYS A 755 -15.89 -17.20 -6.22
C LYS A 755 -15.10 -16.67 -7.42
N THR A 756 -15.08 -15.34 -7.59
CA THR A 756 -14.38 -14.67 -8.69
C THR A 756 -12.93 -14.40 -8.27
N PHE A 757 -11.98 -15.01 -8.97
CA PHE A 757 -10.55 -14.91 -8.65
C PHE A 757 -9.78 -14.42 -9.88
N TRP A 758 -9.23 -13.21 -9.83
CA TRP A 758 -8.49 -12.63 -10.95
C TRP A 758 -7.02 -13.06 -10.94
N THR A 759 -6.57 -13.68 -12.03
CA THR A 759 -5.19 -14.16 -12.17
C THR A 759 -4.62 -13.84 -13.55
N LEU A 760 -3.47 -13.16 -13.58
CA LEU A 760 -2.70 -12.83 -14.79
C LEU A 760 -2.01 -14.05 -15.42
#